data_AF-A0A352XGV6-F1
#
_entry.id   AF-A0A352XGV6-F1
#
_cell.length_a   1.000
_cell.length_b   1.000
_cell.length_c   1.000
_cell.angle_alpha   90.00
_cell.angle_beta   90.00
_cell.angle_gamma   90.00
#
_symmetry.space_group_name_H-M   'P 1'
#
loop_
_entity.id
_entity.type
_entity.pdbx_description
1 polymer ?
#
loop_
_entity_poly.entity_id
_entity_poly.type
_entity_poly.pdbx_seq_one_letter_code
_entity_poly.pdbx_strand_id
1 'polypeptide(L)'
;MNKPISLVITTYNGERYLSEAIESVLSQTMRDFELLLWDDGSTDKSLAIAQEYAKRDKRIRVVAAAHQGRCVALQSAIAQTTGTYIAWIDSDDILAPTALQKTAAILDTQSEVGLVYTDYLMMEANGKLRGYGSRCHIPYSKERLLLDFMTFHFRLFRREVFNQVGGIDESMTNAEDYDLCLKLSEVTEVRQVKQPLYYYRWHQSNTSHQYALQQAETSVRAIANALQRRGLSERYHVELEILQYYPFNSRVHIKEKVGSKRLSANGTKVPTTNLSYLTQVSSKRLSANGTKVPTTNLSYLTQVSSKRLSANGTKVPTTNLSYLFTLASSFLPFALYLFPITFYFVPNIALAQSILPASDGTNTNVSLNGNEFNITGGQTSSDGANLFHSFSQFGLNQNEIANFLSNPAIQNILGRVVGGNPSVINGLIQVTGGNSNLFLMNPSGIVFGQNASLNVPASFTATTATGIGFGNNWFNASGANNYAVLVGTPNTFGFNTSTPGAIINAGQLIVDNGQSLTLLGGNVVNTGTLKAEAANIIITAVPGSSLVRISQPGHLLSLEIPISGSTPLPNNWTLPVLSLPELLTGSTVNTGLTVNSNDSVSLTASGKTIPTTPGTTIVSGTVNTDGNIGGTIHILGDKVGLFGANIQASGINGGGTVLIGGDYQGHGIVPNAKQTYVSADSLISANSLLNGNGGKVILWADKTTGFFGTINARGGSNFGNGGFVEVSGKENLAFTGLVDLSAVNGSVGNLLLDPTNISIVAGAPNSGADDGQLADSQILAGDSPGATFVISQGTLQALFSNITLQATNDIAIAPGVSLTFGSGTGTIAFTADADGDNVGSFTMGAGDTITTNGRNISISGASITAGNINTSIGFGSGGSINLSASVGDITTGSLNSSVNSTFGSATGGNVTLTAGGNINLTGAINASAFGFAFGSGYGFTGGNVTLRSDNISGSTGKNISFISINSTATGSGYGTFTANGGSVTIVANGTVQGTGSGTTINSVGSTSTGNVSITHDGGPNNLPFVVGSSATNGLAGSINGTFTSGSFPVLPSGGNAAGTPTGITITSANTAPTLTATSTLPTTQQDQPITFTYEQLNPVATDTNADITAIQILSITSGTLTRNGITLNPGDTIIPGDTLVYTPPAGTTGSISNAFTVQANDVVSLSSPQQVGVNITAKPTTPTTP
;
A
#
# COMPACT_ATOMS: atom_id res chain seq x y z
N MET A 1 -16.03 53.20 4.47
CA MET A 1 -14.71 53.73 4.07
C MET A 1 -13.71 52.61 4.30
N ASN A 2 -12.98 52.19 3.27
CA ASN A 2 -11.96 51.16 3.42
C ASN A 2 -10.84 51.70 4.32
N LYS A 3 -10.37 50.90 5.26
CA LYS A 3 -9.26 51.29 6.13
C LYS A 3 -7.93 51.12 5.37
N PRO A 4 -6.95 52.01 5.55
CA PRO A 4 -5.69 51.97 4.80
C PRO A 4 -4.91 50.69 5.10
N ILE A 5 -4.31 50.10 4.05
CA ILE A 5 -3.49 48.87 4.14
C ILE A 5 -2.02 49.21 3.85
N SER A 6 -1.11 48.75 4.72
CA SER A 6 0.33 48.76 4.47
C SER A 6 0.81 47.39 4.06
N LEU A 7 1.48 47.32 2.92
CA LEU A 7 2.18 46.14 2.44
C LEU A 7 3.68 46.37 2.51
N VAL A 8 4.41 45.33 2.91
CA VAL A 8 5.88 45.35 2.95
C VAL A 8 6.42 44.20 2.11
N ILE A 9 7.46 44.48 1.33
CA ILE A 9 8.33 43.45 0.73
C ILE A 9 9.75 43.77 1.15
N THR A 10 10.37 42.89 1.93
CA THR A 10 11.80 42.92 2.21
C THR A 10 12.53 42.07 1.17
N THR A 11 13.62 42.57 0.62
CA THR A 11 14.40 41.83 -0.38
C THR A 11 15.90 41.90 -0.09
N TYR A 12 16.59 40.78 -0.30
CA TYR A 12 18.03 40.68 -0.29
C TYR A 12 18.44 39.72 -1.41
N ASN A 13 19.06 40.26 -2.45
CA ASN A 13 19.43 39.52 -3.67
C ASN A 13 18.25 38.78 -4.33
N GLY A 14 17.12 39.48 -4.52
CA GLY A 14 15.88 38.96 -5.08
C GLY A 14 15.61 39.31 -6.54
N GLU A 15 16.63 39.74 -7.32
CA GLU A 15 16.48 40.31 -8.68
C GLU A 15 15.57 39.46 -9.58
N ARG A 16 15.68 38.14 -9.45
CA ARG A 16 15.01 37.18 -10.33
C ARG A 16 13.48 37.21 -10.23
N TYR A 17 12.92 37.50 -9.06
CA TYR A 17 11.49 37.33 -8.80
C TYR A 17 10.80 38.61 -8.30
N LEU A 18 11.57 39.60 -7.86
CA LEU A 18 11.05 40.82 -7.24
C LEU A 18 10.03 41.55 -8.12
N SER A 19 10.24 41.63 -9.44
CA SER A 19 9.30 42.27 -10.36
C SER A 19 7.93 41.58 -10.35
N GLU A 20 7.88 40.24 -10.38
CA GLU A 20 6.61 39.49 -10.34
C GLU A 20 5.87 39.69 -9.01
N ALA A 21 6.61 39.72 -7.90
CA ALA A 21 6.05 39.98 -6.58
C ALA A 21 5.42 41.39 -6.51
N ILE A 22 6.11 42.41 -7.00
CA ILE A 22 5.58 43.80 -7.04
C ILE A 22 4.34 43.89 -7.94
N GLU A 23 4.37 43.30 -9.14
CA GLU A 23 3.24 43.31 -10.06
C GLU A 23 2.01 42.61 -9.48
N SER A 24 2.19 41.54 -8.70
CA SER A 24 1.10 40.85 -8.01
C SER A 24 0.40 41.73 -6.96
N VAL A 25 1.14 42.64 -6.33
CA VAL A 25 0.60 43.65 -5.41
C VAL A 25 -0.09 44.77 -6.19
N LEU A 26 0.52 45.26 -7.27
CA LEU A 26 -0.05 46.33 -8.09
C LEU A 26 -1.36 45.93 -8.78
N SER A 27 -1.52 44.63 -9.06
CA SER A 27 -2.71 44.03 -9.68
C SER A 27 -3.86 43.70 -8.72
N GLN A 28 -3.73 44.02 -7.42
CA GLN A 28 -4.81 43.82 -6.46
C GLN A 28 -6.09 44.59 -6.85
N THR A 29 -7.24 43.96 -6.70
CA THR A 29 -8.56 44.56 -6.98
C THR A 29 -8.86 45.71 -6.02
N MET A 30 -8.37 45.61 -4.78
CA MET A 30 -8.36 46.71 -3.82
C MET A 30 -7.12 47.58 -4.07
N ARG A 31 -7.33 48.82 -4.53
CA ARG A 31 -6.25 49.72 -4.97
C ARG A 31 -5.70 50.63 -3.88
N ASP A 32 -6.41 50.75 -2.76
CA ASP A 32 -6.09 51.64 -1.64
C ASP A 32 -5.13 50.97 -0.65
N PHE A 33 -3.85 50.99 -0.99
CA PHE A 33 -2.76 50.48 -0.16
C PHE A 33 -1.49 51.32 -0.38
N GLU A 34 -0.59 51.30 0.60
CA GLU A 34 0.82 51.66 0.42
C GLU A 34 1.68 50.40 0.33
N LEU A 35 2.72 50.42 -0.50
CA LEU A 35 3.72 49.34 -0.60
C LEU A 35 5.10 49.90 -0.25
N LEU A 36 5.71 49.36 0.80
CA LEU A 36 7.09 49.64 1.17
C LEU A 36 8.01 48.51 0.71
N LEU A 37 8.93 48.82 -0.19
CA LEU A 37 10.00 47.93 -0.60
C LEU A 37 11.25 48.25 0.22
N TRP A 38 11.70 47.29 1.03
CA TRP A 38 12.91 47.39 1.82
C TRP A 38 14.00 46.55 1.21
N ASP A 39 15.02 47.21 0.65
CA ASP A 39 16.23 46.54 0.18
C ASP A 39 17.22 46.41 1.34
N ASP A 40 17.45 45.16 1.77
CA ASP A 40 18.32 44.81 2.89
C ASP A 40 19.78 44.63 2.45
N GLY A 41 20.28 45.62 1.69
CA GLY A 41 21.66 45.68 1.22
C GLY A 41 21.96 44.74 0.05
N SER A 42 21.08 44.64 -0.94
CA SER A 42 21.29 43.75 -2.08
C SER A 42 22.52 44.14 -2.91
N THR A 43 23.18 43.13 -3.45
CA THR A 43 24.36 43.26 -4.33
C THR A 43 24.02 43.04 -5.81
N ASP A 44 22.82 42.54 -6.10
CA ASP A 44 22.26 42.36 -7.44
C ASP A 44 21.39 43.56 -7.87
N LYS A 45 20.58 43.43 -8.92
CA LYS A 45 19.73 44.55 -9.39
C LYS A 45 18.44 44.76 -8.60
N SER A 46 18.23 44.12 -7.46
CA SER A 46 16.98 44.25 -6.67
C SER A 46 16.64 45.70 -6.33
N LEU A 47 17.61 46.47 -5.84
CA LEU A 47 17.40 47.89 -5.52
C LEU A 47 17.01 48.73 -6.75
N ALA A 48 17.67 48.47 -7.89
CA ALA A 48 17.38 49.19 -9.13
C ALA A 48 15.95 48.89 -9.63
N ILE A 49 15.53 47.62 -9.56
CA ILE A 49 14.16 47.19 -9.89
C ILE A 49 13.15 47.91 -8.98
N ALA A 50 13.35 47.87 -7.66
CA ALA A 50 12.45 48.53 -6.70
C ALA A 50 12.32 50.04 -6.97
N GLN A 51 13.44 50.73 -7.21
CA GLN A 51 13.47 52.16 -7.54
C GLN A 51 12.75 52.50 -8.85
N GLU A 52 12.84 51.63 -9.85
CA GLU A 52 12.10 51.79 -11.09
C GLU A 52 10.59 51.72 -10.86
N TYR A 53 10.12 50.76 -10.07
CA TYR A 53 8.71 50.65 -9.71
C TYR A 53 8.20 51.86 -8.92
N ALA A 54 8.99 52.40 -7.99
CA ALA A 54 8.61 53.62 -7.25
C ALA A 54 8.54 54.89 -8.10
N LYS A 55 9.26 54.95 -9.23
CA LYS A 55 9.10 56.03 -10.21
C LYS A 55 7.79 55.90 -10.98
N ARG A 56 7.28 54.68 -11.17
CA ARG A 56 6.08 54.37 -11.96
C ARG A 56 4.78 54.46 -11.15
N ASP A 57 4.80 54.09 -9.88
CA ASP A 57 3.61 54.09 -9.02
C ASP A 57 3.88 54.81 -7.68
N LYS A 58 3.10 55.87 -7.41
CA LYS A 58 3.24 56.72 -6.21
C LYS A 58 2.87 56.00 -4.91
N ARG A 59 2.22 54.84 -4.98
CA ARG A 59 1.91 54.01 -3.80
C ARG A 59 3.14 53.26 -3.30
N ILE A 60 4.20 53.19 -4.11
CA ILE A 60 5.43 52.46 -3.78
C ILE A 60 6.46 53.42 -3.19
N ARG A 61 7.02 53.04 -2.04
CA ARG A 61 8.18 53.69 -1.44
C ARG A 61 9.30 52.67 -1.29
N VAL A 62 10.54 53.10 -1.55
CA VAL A 62 11.73 52.24 -1.45
C VAL A 62 12.65 52.77 -0.37
N VAL A 63 13.18 51.88 0.45
CA VAL A 63 14.23 52.17 1.42
C VAL A 63 15.39 51.23 1.14
N ALA A 64 16.56 51.80 0.90
CA ALA A 64 17.81 51.05 0.83
C ALA A 64 18.50 51.11 2.20
N ALA A 65 18.84 49.95 2.75
CA ALA A 65 19.54 49.81 4.03
C ALA A 65 20.79 48.95 3.88
N ALA A 66 21.68 49.01 4.87
CA ALA A 66 22.75 48.03 4.99
C ALA A 66 22.17 46.67 5.42
N HIS A 67 22.80 45.57 5.01
CA HIS A 67 22.34 44.22 5.34
C HIS A 67 22.30 43.99 6.86
N GLN A 68 21.10 43.82 7.39
CA GLN A 68 20.81 43.67 8.82
C GLN A 68 20.03 42.38 9.14
N GLY A 69 19.64 41.63 8.11
CA GLY A 69 18.92 40.36 8.24
C GLY A 69 17.39 40.54 8.27
N ARG A 70 16.67 39.47 7.89
CA ARG A 70 15.22 39.46 7.61
C ARG A 70 14.38 40.09 8.72
N CYS A 71 14.55 39.70 9.97
CA CYS A 71 13.70 40.15 11.07
C CYS A 71 13.87 41.64 11.37
N VAL A 72 15.11 42.13 11.42
CA VAL A 72 15.41 43.55 11.65
C VAL A 72 14.95 44.39 10.46
N ALA A 73 15.16 43.91 9.23
CA ALA A 73 14.66 44.54 8.01
C ALA A 73 13.14 44.64 7.99
N LEU A 74 12.43 43.56 8.30
CA LEU A 74 10.97 43.52 8.31
C LEU A 74 10.37 44.42 9.40
N GLN A 75 10.93 44.39 10.61
CA GLN A 75 10.51 45.29 11.70
C GLN A 75 10.75 46.76 11.34
N SER A 76 11.94 47.09 10.81
CA SER A 76 12.30 48.44 10.37
C SER A 76 11.38 48.93 9.25
N ALA A 77 11.04 48.05 8.31
CA ALA A 77 10.12 48.36 7.24
C ALA A 77 8.70 48.62 7.79
N ILE A 78 8.15 47.72 8.60
CA ILE A 78 6.82 47.87 9.20
C ILE A 78 6.72 49.18 10.01
N ALA A 79 7.77 49.55 10.74
CA ALA A 79 7.82 50.78 11.54
C ALA A 79 7.68 52.06 10.70
N GLN A 80 8.00 52.01 9.41
CA GLN A 80 7.84 53.16 8.50
C GLN A 80 6.49 53.17 7.75
N THR A 81 5.59 52.26 8.06
CA THR A 81 4.25 52.19 7.44
C THR A 81 3.17 52.69 8.40
N THR A 82 2.02 53.13 7.87
CA THR A 82 0.98 53.86 8.64
C THR A 82 -0.43 53.28 8.53
N GLY A 83 -0.67 52.36 7.61
CA GLY A 83 -1.96 51.72 7.37
C GLY A 83 -2.51 50.97 8.58
N THR A 84 -3.84 50.97 8.72
CA THR A 84 -4.56 50.30 9.81
C THR A 84 -4.39 48.78 9.76
N TYR A 85 -4.28 48.23 8.56
CA TYR A 85 -3.93 46.82 8.34
C TYR A 85 -2.51 46.68 7.82
N ILE A 86 -1.84 45.60 8.22
CA ILE A 86 -0.45 45.32 7.85
C ILE A 86 -0.39 43.92 7.24
N ALA A 87 0.38 43.77 6.17
CA ALA A 87 0.82 42.48 5.67
C ALA A 87 2.21 42.61 5.05
N TRP A 88 2.88 41.47 4.84
CA TRP A 88 4.07 41.42 4.01
C TRP A 88 3.99 40.24 3.03
N ILE A 89 4.72 40.40 1.94
CA ILE A 89 4.85 39.43 0.85
C ILE A 89 6.34 39.15 0.69
N ASP A 90 6.71 37.88 0.60
CA ASP A 90 8.11 37.50 0.37
C ASP A 90 8.48 37.85 -1.08
N SER A 91 9.72 38.31 -1.32
CA SER A 91 10.12 38.92 -2.60
C SER A 91 10.13 37.97 -3.80
N ASP A 92 9.92 36.69 -3.57
CA ASP A 92 9.87 35.58 -4.53
C ASP A 92 8.46 35.01 -4.77
N ASP A 93 7.46 35.47 -4.03
CA ASP A 93 6.09 34.96 -4.06
C ASP A 93 5.11 35.88 -4.83
N ILE A 94 3.91 35.36 -5.12
CA ILE A 94 2.85 36.11 -5.83
C ILE A 94 1.58 36.17 -4.98
N LEU A 95 0.97 37.34 -4.90
CA LEU A 95 -0.32 37.57 -4.25
C LEU A 95 -1.48 37.47 -5.26
N ALA A 96 -2.54 36.72 -4.94
CA ALA A 96 -3.68 36.59 -5.86
C ALA A 96 -4.48 37.91 -5.95
N PRO A 97 -5.07 38.28 -7.11
CA PRO A 97 -5.65 39.62 -7.32
C PRO A 97 -6.72 40.06 -6.32
N THR A 98 -7.43 39.12 -5.67
CA THR A 98 -8.53 39.42 -4.72
C THR A 98 -8.12 39.29 -3.25
N ALA A 99 -6.82 39.08 -2.96
CA ALA A 99 -6.34 38.77 -1.63
C ALA A 99 -6.64 39.87 -0.61
N LEU A 100 -6.29 41.12 -0.93
CA LEU A 100 -6.56 42.26 -0.04
C LEU A 100 -8.05 42.47 0.18
N GLN A 101 -8.85 42.41 -0.90
CA GLN A 101 -10.30 42.60 -0.82
C GLN A 101 -10.97 41.59 0.10
N LYS A 102 -10.62 40.31 -0.03
CA LYS A 102 -11.26 39.23 0.75
C LYS A 102 -10.82 39.21 2.21
N THR A 103 -9.53 39.46 2.46
CA THR A 103 -9.00 39.47 3.83
C THR A 103 -9.42 40.73 4.60
N ALA A 104 -9.39 41.91 3.97
CA ALA A 104 -9.85 43.14 4.59
C ALA A 104 -11.34 43.13 4.88
N ALA A 105 -12.18 42.52 4.02
CA ALA A 105 -13.62 42.43 4.27
C ALA A 105 -13.95 41.71 5.59
N ILE A 106 -13.18 40.68 5.96
CA ILE A 106 -13.33 39.99 7.25
C ILE A 106 -12.92 40.91 8.40
N LEU A 107 -11.75 41.55 8.30
CA LEU A 107 -11.31 42.50 9.33
C LEU A 107 -12.22 43.74 9.44
N ASP A 108 -12.94 44.12 8.40
CA ASP A 108 -13.87 45.24 8.46
C ASP A 108 -15.21 44.85 9.09
N THR A 109 -15.66 43.62 8.88
CA THR A 109 -16.96 43.13 9.35
C THR A 109 -16.91 42.45 10.72
N GLN A 110 -15.74 41.98 11.15
CA GLN A 110 -15.55 41.23 12.40
C GLN A 110 -14.50 41.93 13.28
N SER A 111 -14.97 42.69 14.26
CA SER A 111 -14.11 43.48 15.17
C SER A 111 -13.23 42.63 16.08
N GLU A 112 -13.67 41.42 16.41
CA GLU A 112 -13.00 40.45 17.27
C GLU A 112 -11.79 39.78 16.58
N VAL A 113 -11.77 39.79 15.24
CA VAL A 113 -10.73 39.16 14.42
C VAL A 113 -9.60 40.15 14.20
N GLY A 114 -8.39 39.78 14.61
CA GLY A 114 -7.18 40.60 14.47
C GLY A 114 -6.15 40.02 13.49
N LEU A 115 -6.33 38.77 13.08
CA LEU A 115 -5.52 38.11 12.04
C LEU A 115 -6.42 37.32 11.09
N VAL A 116 -6.27 37.57 9.79
CA VAL A 116 -6.87 36.76 8.73
C VAL A 116 -5.76 36.14 7.90
N TYR A 117 -5.82 34.84 7.68
CA TYR A 117 -4.89 34.13 6.81
C TYR A 117 -5.61 33.33 5.71
N THR A 118 -4.89 32.90 4.69
CA THR A 118 -5.49 32.25 3.51
C THR A 118 -4.88 30.88 3.23
N ASP A 119 -5.53 30.08 2.39
CA ASP A 119 -4.85 28.96 1.74
C ASP A 119 -3.85 29.49 0.70
N TYR A 120 -2.95 28.61 0.25
CA TYR A 120 -1.95 28.93 -0.76
C TYR A 120 -1.70 27.75 -1.70
N LEU A 121 -1.24 28.08 -2.92
CA LEU A 121 -0.76 27.11 -3.89
C LEU A 121 0.77 27.13 -3.93
N MET A 122 1.37 25.95 -4.06
CA MET A 122 2.78 25.77 -4.36
C MET A 122 3.02 26.08 -5.84
N MET A 123 4.09 26.83 -6.13
CA MET A 123 4.49 27.23 -7.47
C MET A 123 5.97 26.92 -7.68
N GLU A 124 6.37 26.40 -8.84
CA GLU A 124 7.77 26.15 -9.16
C GLU A 124 8.52 27.44 -9.54
N ALA A 125 9.85 27.36 -9.60
CA ALA A 125 10.72 28.47 -10.01
C ALA A 125 10.33 29.13 -11.35
N ASN A 126 9.68 28.41 -12.26
CA ASN A 126 9.23 28.86 -13.59
C ASN A 126 7.79 29.39 -13.62
N GLY A 127 7.09 29.46 -12.48
CA GLY A 127 5.69 29.91 -12.39
C GLY A 127 4.63 28.81 -12.52
N LYS A 128 5.01 27.54 -12.73
CA LYS A 128 4.04 26.42 -12.83
C LYS A 128 3.45 26.08 -11.46
N LEU A 129 2.12 25.99 -11.36
CA LEU A 129 1.43 25.60 -10.13
C LEU A 129 1.50 24.07 -9.90
N ARG A 130 1.68 23.66 -8.63
CA ARG A 130 1.75 22.24 -8.20
C ARG A 130 0.53 21.75 -7.42
N GLY A 131 -0.23 22.65 -6.79
CA GLY A 131 -1.37 22.30 -5.93
C GLY A 131 -1.32 23.00 -4.57
N TYR A 132 -2.27 22.69 -3.67
CA TYR A 132 -2.35 23.30 -2.34
C TYR A 132 -1.15 22.90 -1.48
N GLY A 133 -0.62 23.84 -0.70
CA GLY A 133 0.42 23.52 0.26
C GLY A 133 -0.10 22.67 1.43
N SER A 134 0.76 21.83 2.00
CA SER A 134 0.37 20.84 3.04
C SER A 134 -0.35 21.47 4.23
N ARG A 135 0.07 22.67 4.66
CA ARG A 135 -0.51 23.42 5.78
C ARG A 135 -1.99 23.81 5.58
N CYS A 136 -2.50 23.85 4.35
CA CYS A 136 -3.91 24.19 4.08
C CYS A 136 -4.89 23.13 4.61
N HIS A 137 -4.42 21.89 4.80
CA HIS A 137 -5.22 20.77 5.26
C HIS A 137 -5.34 20.69 6.79
N ILE A 138 -4.66 21.57 7.53
CA ILE A 138 -4.65 21.59 8.99
C ILE A 138 -5.73 22.57 9.47
N PRO A 139 -6.80 22.11 10.14
CA PRO A 139 -7.81 23.01 10.68
C PRO A 139 -7.20 23.96 11.72
N TYR A 140 -7.56 25.24 11.65
CA TYR A 140 -7.13 26.20 12.64
C TYR A 140 -7.67 25.85 14.03
N SER A 141 -6.79 25.79 15.02
CA SER A 141 -7.14 26.06 16.43
C SER A 141 -5.97 26.70 17.16
N LYS A 142 -6.29 27.51 18.18
CA LYS A 142 -5.29 28.19 19.02
C LYS A 142 -4.41 27.19 19.77
N GLU A 143 -4.95 26.03 20.11
CA GLU A 143 -4.26 24.94 20.78
C GLU A 143 -3.36 24.19 19.81
N ARG A 144 -3.85 23.88 18.60
CA ARG A 144 -3.08 23.15 17.58
C ARG A 144 -1.93 24.00 17.04
N LEU A 145 -2.07 25.33 17.04
CA LEU A 145 -0.98 26.25 16.66
C LEU A 145 0.28 26.06 17.52
N LEU A 146 0.20 25.52 18.74
CA LEU A 146 1.39 25.17 19.54
C LEU A 146 2.16 23.96 18.99
N LEU A 147 1.56 23.18 18.09
CA LEU A 147 2.09 21.92 17.56
C LEU A 147 2.34 22.00 16.05
N ASP A 148 1.40 22.58 15.29
CA ASP A 148 1.49 22.71 13.84
C ASP A 148 1.34 24.18 13.44
N PHE A 149 2.24 24.68 12.60
CA PHE A 149 2.15 26.04 12.07
C PHE A 149 1.22 26.11 10.83
N MET A 150 -0.10 26.18 11.05
CA MET A 150 -1.10 26.26 9.98
C MET A 150 -1.43 27.68 9.46
N THR A 151 -1.07 28.75 10.18
CA THR A 151 -1.35 30.14 9.80
C THR A 151 -0.27 30.69 8.85
N PHE A 152 -0.16 30.09 7.67
CA PHE A 152 0.81 30.48 6.64
C PHE A 152 0.35 31.72 5.85
N HIS A 153 1.12 32.14 4.83
CA HIS A 153 0.74 33.24 3.92
C HIS A 153 -0.53 32.90 3.11
N PHE A 154 -1.32 33.88 2.67
CA PHE A 154 -1.22 35.32 2.91
C PHE A 154 -1.79 35.69 4.28
N ARG A 155 -1.23 36.69 4.97
CA ARG A 155 -1.66 37.11 6.31
C ARG A 155 -1.90 38.61 6.35
N LEU A 156 -3.09 39.01 6.81
CA LEU A 156 -3.44 40.41 7.05
C LEU A 156 -3.76 40.60 8.53
N PHE A 157 -3.08 41.55 9.16
CA PHE A 157 -3.15 41.83 10.59
C PHE A 157 -3.75 43.20 10.87
N ARG A 158 -4.42 43.36 12.01
CA ARG A 158 -4.67 44.69 12.57
C ARG A 158 -3.40 45.26 13.18
N ARG A 159 -3.02 46.49 12.81
CA ARG A 159 -1.85 47.18 13.38
C ARG A 159 -1.95 47.28 14.91
N GLU A 160 -3.13 47.58 15.44
CA GLU A 160 -3.34 47.72 16.89
C GLU A 160 -2.98 46.42 17.65
N VAL A 161 -3.38 45.26 17.12
CA VAL A 161 -3.12 43.95 17.73
C VAL A 161 -1.66 43.54 17.52
N PHE A 162 -1.09 43.81 16.34
CA PHE A 162 0.34 43.63 16.08
C PHE A 162 1.19 44.41 17.09
N ASN A 163 0.86 45.67 17.34
CA ASN A 163 1.55 46.51 18.32
C ASN A 163 1.32 46.03 19.76
N GLN A 164 0.10 45.60 20.09
CA GLN A 164 -0.27 45.09 21.42
C GLN A 164 0.61 43.91 21.83
N VAL A 165 0.96 43.02 20.89
CA VAL A 165 1.80 41.85 21.18
C VAL A 165 3.31 42.12 21.07
N GLY A 166 3.70 43.37 20.83
CA GLY A 166 5.09 43.77 20.67
C GLY A 166 5.70 43.45 19.31
N GLY A 167 4.87 43.08 18.31
CA GLY A 167 5.31 42.80 16.95
C GLY A 167 6.32 41.65 16.82
N ILE A 168 7.23 41.81 15.84
CA ILE A 168 8.27 40.84 15.50
C ILE A 168 9.40 40.91 16.53
N ASP A 169 9.79 39.75 17.06
CA ASP A 169 10.96 39.62 17.95
C ASP A 169 12.26 39.62 17.12
N GLU A 170 13.02 40.72 17.21
CA GLU A 170 14.28 40.91 16.47
C GLU A 170 15.39 39.93 16.89
N SER A 171 15.27 39.28 18.06
CA SER A 171 16.20 38.23 18.48
C SER A 171 15.97 36.90 17.74
N MET A 172 14.93 36.83 16.91
CA MET A 172 14.67 35.71 16.03
C MET A 172 15.48 35.81 14.75
N THR A 173 16.18 34.72 14.38
CA THR A 173 16.90 34.63 13.11
C THR A 173 16.00 34.09 11.99
N ASN A 174 15.02 33.23 12.35
CA ASN A 174 14.03 32.60 11.49
C ASN A 174 12.79 32.24 12.33
N ALA A 175 11.69 31.84 11.68
CA ALA A 175 10.42 31.44 12.31
C ALA A 175 9.76 32.56 13.14
N GLU A 176 10.10 33.81 12.83
CA GLU A 176 9.58 35.03 13.43
C GLU A 176 8.06 35.16 13.25
N ASP A 177 7.58 34.66 12.13
CA ASP A 177 6.18 34.64 11.77
C ASP A 177 5.39 33.61 12.57
N TYR A 178 6.03 32.53 13.00
CA TYR A 178 5.43 31.54 13.89
C TYR A 178 5.25 32.08 15.31
N ASP A 179 6.28 32.71 15.89
CA ASP A 179 6.16 33.37 17.20
C ASP A 179 5.11 34.49 17.17
N LEU A 180 5.08 35.31 16.12
CA LEU A 180 4.07 36.34 15.98
C LEU A 180 2.65 35.75 15.91
N CYS A 181 2.42 34.71 15.10
CA CYS A 181 1.11 34.05 15.04
C CYS A 181 0.69 33.49 16.41
N LEU A 182 1.62 32.90 17.16
CA LEU A 182 1.37 32.42 18.52
C LEU A 182 0.97 33.57 19.45
N LYS A 183 1.72 34.67 19.46
CA LYS A 183 1.41 35.90 20.21
C LYS A 183 0.04 36.47 19.85
N LEU A 184 -0.28 36.59 18.56
CA LEU A 184 -1.56 37.13 18.09
C LEU A 184 -2.73 36.23 18.53
N SER A 185 -2.61 34.91 18.37
CA SER A 185 -3.65 33.97 18.80
C SER A 185 -3.94 34.05 20.32
N GLU A 186 -3.03 34.61 21.12
CA GLU A 186 -3.22 34.80 22.55
C GLU A 186 -4.22 35.92 22.87
N VAL A 187 -4.33 36.93 22.00
CA VAL A 187 -5.06 38.18 22.28
C VAL A 187 -6.19 38.51 21.30
N THR A 188 -6.33 37.78 20.19
CA THR A 188 -7.36 38.03 19.18
C THR A 188 -7.89 36.75 18.52
N GLU A 189 -9.07 36.83 17.90
CA GLU A 189 -9.56 35.76 17.03
C GLU A 189 -8.80 35.74 15.70
N VAL A 190 -8.65 34.53 15.16
CA VAL A 190 -7.96 34.28 13.89
C VAL A 190 -8.93 33.61 12.94
N ARG A 191 -8.99 34.09 11.69
CA ARG A 191 -9.86 33.52 10.66
C ARG A 191 -9.08 33.07 9.44
N GLN A 192 -9.46 31.90 8.93
CA GLN A 192 -8.97 31.37 7.66
C GLN A 192 -9.95 31.73 6.53
N VAL A 193 -9.41 32.19 5.40
CA VAL A 193 -10.10 32.22 4.12
C VAL A 193 -9.67 30.99 3.33
N LYS A 194 -10.57 30.02 3.16
CA LYS A 194 -10.32 28.77 2.43
C LYS A 194 -10.29 28.96 0.92
N GLN A 195 -9.39 29.82 0.46
CA GLN A 195 -9.14 30.14 -0.94
C GLN A 195 -7.65 30.37 -1.15
N PRO A 196 -7.06 29.91 -2.27
CA PRO A 196 -5.64 30.03 -2.55
C PRO A 196 -5.27 31.45 -2.97
N LEU A 197 -5.19 32.36 -2.00
CA LEU A 197 -4.97 33.79 -2.26
C LEU A 197 -3.48 34.18 -2.23
N TYR A 198 -2.60 33.18 -2.14
CA TYR A 198 -1.15 33.32 -2.16
C TYR A 198 -0.53 32.18 -2.97
N TYR A 199 0.51 32.48 -3.73
CA TYR A 199 1.27 31.50 -4.51
C TYR A 199 2.71 31.48 -3.98
N TYR A 200 3.03 30.42 -3.25
CA TYR A 200 4.34 30.22 -2.62
C TYR A 200 5.30 29.57 -3.61
N ARG A 201 6.38 30.25 -3.95
CA ARG A 201 7.36 29.79 -4.91
C ARG A 201 8.39 28.88 -4.25
N TRP A 202 8.66 27.75 -4.92
CA TRP A 202 9.58 26.72 -4.46
C TRP A 202 10.80 26.66 -5.39
N HIS A 203 11.98 26.97 -4.84
CA HIS A 203 13.28 26.84 -5.49
C HIS A 203 14.40 26.49 -4.49
N GLN A 204 15.58 26.12 -5.02
CA GLN A 204 16.71 25.63 -4.22
C GLN A 204 17.33 26.69 -3.28
N SER A 205 17.11 27.98 -3.55
CA SER A 205 17.57 29.07 -2.70
C SER A 205 16.54 29.51 -1.64
N ASN A 206 15.39 28.83 -1.49
CA ASN A 206 14.45 29.14 -0.41
C ASN A 206 15.14 28.98 0.95
N THR A 207 14.98 29.98 1.83
CA THR A 207 15.52 29.97 3.19
C THR A 207 15.07 28.74 3.99
N SER A 208 13.84 28.27 3.78
CA SER A 208 13.29 27.07 4.44
C SER A 208 13.98 25.75 4.04
N HIS A 209 14.72 25.72 2.93
CA HIS A 209 15.56 24.56 2.56
C HIS A 209 16.98 24.71 3.09
N GLN A 210 17.57 25.89 2.94
CA GLN A 210 18.97 26.13 3.30
C GLN A 210 19.20 26.09 4.82
N TYR A 211 18.20 26.43 5.63
CA TYR A 211 18.33 26.58 7.07
C TYR A 211 17.29 25.78 7.87
N ALA A 212 16.81 24.65 7.33
CA ALA A 212 15.74 23.84 7.93
C ALA A 212 15.99 23.46 9.40
N LEU A 213 17.22 23.12 9.78
CA LEU A 213 17.59 22.81 11.17
C LEU A 213 17.49 24.04 12.09
N GLN A 214 18.03 25.18 11.65
CA GLN A 214 17.95 26.44 12.42
C GLN A 214 16.50 26.92 12.54
N GLN A 215 15.67 26.69 11.51
CA GLN A 215 14.24 26.96 11.55
C GLN A 215 13.50 26.07 12.56
N ALA A 216 13.88 24.80 12.67
CA ALA A 216 13.33 23.89 13.67
C ALA A 216 13.70 24.31 15.11
N GLU A 217 14.96 24.67 15.35
CA GLU A 217 15.44 25.17 16.65
C GLU A 217 14.75 26.48 17.06
N THR A 218 14.61 27.42 16.12
CA THR A 218 13.91 28.70 16.39
C THR A 218 12.40 28.54 16.59
N SER A 219 11.77 27.58 15.91
CA SER A 219 10.36 27.22 16.14
C SER A 219 10.14 26.66 17.55
N VAL A 220 11.08 25.86 18.08
CA VAL A 220 11.04 25.37 19.47
C VAL A 220 11.11 26.52 20.46
N ARG A 221 11.95 27.52 20.20
CA ARG A 221 12.01 28.74 21.02
C ARG A 221 10.69 29.52 20.99
N ALA A 222 10.06 29.66 19.82
CA ALA A 222 8.76 30.30 19.69
C ALA A 222 7.68 29.60 20.54
N ILE A 223 7.63 28.27 20.49
CA ILE A 223 6.68 27.46 21.26
C ILE A 223 7.00 27.55 22.76
N ALA A 224 8.27 27.49 23.16
CA ALA A 224 8.67 27.62 24.56
C ALA A 224 8.27 28.99 25.14
N ASN A 225 8.47 30.07 24.38
CA ASN A 225 8.03 31.42 24.75
C ASN A 225 6.50 31.50 24.87
N ALA A 226 5.76 30.88 23.95
CA ALA A 226 4.30 30.82 24.01
C ALA A 226 3.80 30.02 25.23
N LEU A 227 4.43 28.89 25.56
CA LEU A 227 4.11 28.14 26.78
C LEU A 227 4.35 28.98 28.03
N GLN A 228 5.41 29.78 28.06
CA GLN A 228 5.68 30.70 29.18
C GLN A 228 4.61 31.78 29.29
N ARG A 229 4.28 32.48 28.19
CA ARG A 229 3.25 33.53 28.16
C ARG A 229 1.86 33.00 28.54
N ARG A 230 1.56 31.75 28.17
CA ARG A 230 0.29 31.07 28.48
C ARG A 230 0.25 30.44 29.89
N GLY A 231 1.31 30.55 30.70
CA GLY A 231 1.38 29.95 32.04
C GLY A 231 1.47 28.42 32.03
N LEU A 232 1.87 27.84 30.90
CA LEU A 232 1.95 26.39 30.68
C LEU A 232 3.37 25.82 30.87
N SER A 233 4.39 26.67 30.95
CA SER A 233 5.80 26.27 31.06
C SER A 233 6.16 25.56 32.37
N GLU A 234 5.35 25.67 33.43
CA GLU A 234 5.54 24.89 34.66
C GLU A 234 5.07 23.44 34.52
N ARG A 235 4.08 23.22 33.65
CA ARG A 235 3.48 21.90 33.42
C ARG A 235 4.11 21.18 32.23
N TYR A 236 4.48 21.93 31.20
CA TYR A 236 4.98 21.37 29.95
C TYR A 236 6.37 21.88 29.58
N HIS A 237 7.16 21.05 28.90
CA HIS A 237 8.41 21.44 28.25
C HIS A 237 8.38 21.03 26.76
N VAL A 238 9.19 21.73 25.96
CA VAL A 238 9.30 21.49 24.53
C VAL A 238 10.53 20.63 24.26
N GLU A 239 10.38 19.55 23.50
CA GLU A 239 11.48 18.74 22.99
C GLU A 239 11.49 18.79 21.47
N LEU A 240 12.68 19.05 20.92
CA LEU A 240 12.93 18.94 19.48
C LEU A 240 13.42 17.53 19.18
N GLU A 241 12.68 16.81 18.34
CA GLU A 241 13.16 15.58 17.74
C GLU A 241 13.54 15.86 16.28
N ILE A 242 14.82 15.64 15.95
CA ILE A 242 15.36 15.77 14.60
C ILE A 242 15.38 14.36 14.00
N LEU A 243 14.52 14.12 13.01
CA LEU A 243 14.50 12.85 12.27
C LEU A 243 15.47 12.98 11.08
N GLN A 244 16.44 12.08 10.96
CA GLN A 244 17.53 12.20 9.99
C GLN A 244 17.17 11.53 8.63
N TYR A 245 16.83 12.32 7.60
CA TYR A 245 17.23 12.24 6.17
C TYR A 245 16.40 13.26 5.35
N TYR A 246 16.99 13.84 4.30
CA TYR A 246 16.52 15.05 3.60
C TYR A 246 15.14 14.93 2.91
N PRO A 247 14.34 16.02 2.82
CA PRO A 247 14.55 17.30 3.50
C PRO A 247 14.06 17.22 4.95
N PHE A 248 14.86 17.75 5.87
CA PHE A 248 14.71 17.63 7.33
C PHE A 248 13.26 17.76 7.83
N ASN A 249 12.70 16.65 8.33
CA ASN A 249 11.47 16.66 9.10
C ASN A 249 11.82 16.71 10.59
N SER A 250 11.54 17.85 11.23
CA SER A 250 11.59 17.98 12.68
C SER A 250 10.20 17.84 13.28
N ARG A 251 10.07 17.12 14.40
CA ARG A 251 8.85 17.12 15.20
C ARG A 251 9.08 17.83 16.52
N VAL A 252 8.20 18.76 16.84
CA VAL A 252 8.22 19.45 18.14
C VAL A 252 7.22 18.76 19.06
N HIS A 253 7.69 18.26 20.19
CA HIS A 253 6.87 17.62 21.20
C HIS A 253 6.67 18.56 22.38
N ILE A 254 5.44 18.73 22.83
CA ILE A 254 5.13 19.35 24.12
C ILE A 254 4.85 18.22 25.10
N LYS A 255 5.75 18.00 26.06
CA LYS A 255 5.66 16.91 27.04
C LYS A 255 5.35 17.48 28.42
N GLU A 256 4.56 16.77 29.22
CA GLU A 256 4.37 17.14 30.63
C GLU A 256 5.68 16.86 31.41
N LYS A 257 6.06 17.78 32.29
CA LYS A 257 7.23 17.61 33.16
C LYS A 257 6.95 16.49 34.17
N VAL A 258 7.69 15.38 34.05
CA VAL A 258 7.52 14.22 34.95
C VAL A 258 8.11 14.51 36.34
N GLY A 259 7.24 14.86 37.29
CA GLY A 259 7.37 14.53 38.72
C GLY A 259 8.04 15.54 39.66
N SER A 260 7.22 16.39 40.32
CA SER A 260 7.38 16.65 41.75
C SER A 260 6.01 16.71 42.42
N LYS A 261 5.73 15.74 43.30
CA LYS A 261 4.59 15.73 44.22
C LYS A 261 4.43 17.09 44.92
N ARG A 262 3.21 17.62 44.96
CA ARG A 262 2.71 18.41 46.09
C ARG A 262 1.39 17.83 46.58
N LEU A 263 1.47 17.14 47.71
CA LEU A 263 0.38 17.04 48.66
C LEU A 263 0.23 18.42 49.32
N SER A 264 -0.94 19.03 49.24
CA SER A 264 -1.42 19.89 50.33
C SER A 264 -2.94 19.83 50.42
N ALA A 265 -3.41 19.56 51.63
CA ALA A 265 -4.79 19.52 52.04
C ALA A 265 -5.51 20.86 51.83
N ASN A 266 -6.63 20.83 51.12
CA ASN A 266 -7.94 21.34 51.52
C ASN A 266 -8.87 21.34 50.31
N GLY A 267 -10.04 20.74 50.47
CA GLY A 267 -10.98 20.51 49.38
C GLY A 267 -11.52 21.79 48.76
N THR A 268 -11.33 21.94 47.45
CA THR A 268 -12.32 22.55 46.55
C THR A 268 -12.02 22.08 45.12
N LYS A 269 -12.97 21.40 44.48
CA LYS A 269 -12.88 21.02 43.06
C LYS A 269 -12.96 22.29 42.21
N VAL A 270 -11.94 22.54 41.38
CA VAL A 270 -12.04 23.42 40.22
C VAL A 270 -12.28 22.53 38.99
N PRO A 271 -13.19 22.88 38.05
CA PRO A 271 -13.46 22.04 36.88
C PRO A 271 -12.24 22.06 35.94
N THR A 272 -11.65 20.90 35.68
CA THR A 272 -10.63 20.70 34.64
C THR A 272 -11.32 20.48 33.30
N THR A 273 -11.21 21.43 32.38
CA THR A 273 -11.39 21.19 30.95
C THR A 273 -10.21 20.37 30.41
N ASN A 274 -10.52 19.26 29.75
CA ASN A 274 -9.57 18.27 29.26
C ASN A 274 -8.64 18.85 28.16
N LEU A 275 -7.34 18.97 28.47
CA LEU A 275 -6.27 18.75 27.50
C LEU A 275 -5.53 17.47 27.93
N SER A 276 -5.93 16.34 27.36
CA SER A 276 -5.29 15.04 27.57
C SER A 276 -4.73 14.55 26.24
N TYR A 277 -3.47 14.88 25.98
CA TYR A 277 -2.62 14.11 25.06
C TYR A 277 -1.26 13.88 25.75
N LEU A 278 -0.99 12.58 25.96
CA LEU A 278 0.30 11.93 26.14
C LEU A 278 1.22 12.39 27.28
N THR A 279 1.24 11.58 28.34
CA THR A 279 2.42 11.39 29.18
C THR A 279 2.80 9.93 29.25
N GLN A 280 4.13 9.69 29.16
CA GLN A 280 4.97 8.66 29.79
C GLN A 280 5.85 7.92 28.75
N VAL A 281 7.12 7.57 28.96
CA VAL A 281 8.03 7.59 30.13
C VAL A 281 9.47 7.23 29.69
N SER A 282 10.45 7.52 30.57
CA SER A 282 11.74 6.79 30.76
C SER A 282 12.92 7.06 29.80
N SER A 283 13.88 7.83 30.29
CA SER A 283 15.27 7.85 29.84
C SER A 283 16.12 6.78 30.56
N LYS A 284 16.77 5.89 29.81
CA LYS A 284 17.91 5.08 30.30
C LYS A 284 19.18 5.60 29.63
N ARG A 285 20.10 6.15 30.44
CA ARG A 285 21.42 6.65 30.02
C ARG A 285 22.37 5.49 29.68
N LEU A 286 23.10 5.62 28.58
CA LEU A 286 24.46 5.10 28.41
C LEU A 286 25.32 6.23 27.82
N SER A 287 26.48 6.48 28.45
CA SER A 287 27.42 7.56 28.12
C SER A 287 28.76 6.98 27.66
N ALA A 288 29.37 7.62 26.66
CA ALA A 288 30.82 7.80 26.47
C ALA A 288 30.96 8.75 25.24
N ASN A 289 31.64 9.89 25.23
CA ASN A 289 32.82 10.33 25.96
C ASN A 289 32.70 11.80 26.41
N GLY A 290 33.31 12.08 27.56
CA GLY A 290 33.29 13.37 28.22
C GLY A 290 34.14 14.43 27.52
N THR A 291 33.53 15.60 27.41
CA THR A 291 34.22 16.88 27.65
C THR A 291 33.25 17.73 28.47
N LYS A 292 33.59 17.98 29.73
CA LYS A 292 32.85 18.88 30.62
C LYS A 292 32.96 20.31 30.05
N VAL A 293 31.83 20.93 29.75
CA VAL A 293 31.72 22.40 29.67
C VAL A 293 30.93 22.85 30.91
N PRO A 294 31.37 23.88 31.67
CA PRO A 294 30.89 24.12 33.03
C PRO A 294 29.49 24.73 33.05
N THR A 295 28.63 24.19 33.90
CA THR A 295 27.43 24.88 34.40
C THR A 295 27.85 26.09 35.22
N THR A 296 27.50 27.30 34.77
CA THR A 296 27.49 28.50 35.63
C THR A 296 26.05 28.91 35.89
N ASN A 297 25.73 28.91 37.18
CA ASN A 297 24.51 29.45 37.78
C ASN A 297 24.43 30.96 37.54
N LEU A 298 23.22 31.46 37.29
CA LEU A 298 22.81 32.79 37.75
C LEU A 298 21.42 32.70 38.39
N SER A 299 21.47 32.51 39.70
CA SER A 299 20.44 32.83 40.68
C SER A 299 20.18 34.33 40.72
N TYR A 300 18.91 34.78 40.81
CA TYR A 300 18.52 35.90 41.67
C TYR A 300 17.04 35.81 42.09
N LEU A 301 16.84 35.99 43.39
CA LEU A 301 15.62 35.94 44.17
C LEU A 301 14.91 37.31 44.22
N THR A 302 13.58 37.26 44.33
CA THR A 302 12.69 38.06 45.21
C THR A 302 12.61 39.58 45.04
N GLN A 303 11.38 40.13 44.97
CA GLN A 303 10.62 40.65 46.12
C GLN A 303 9.31 41.33 45.64
N VAL A 304 8.16 40.92 46.21
CA VAL A 304 7.28 41.74 47.07
C VAL A 304 6.64 42.95 46.38
N SER A 305 5.33 42.95 46.17
CA SER A 305 4.41 43.50 47.19
C SER A 305 2.94 43.43 46.75
N SER A 306 2.12 43.25 47.77
CA SER A 306 0.67 43.23 47.79
C SER A 306 0.06 44.62 47.63
N LYS A 307 -1.17 44.70 47.09
CA LYS A 307 -2.30 45.30 47.82
C LYS A 307 -3.65 45.15 47.13
N ARG A 308 -4.62 44.80 47.98
CA ARG A 308 -6.08 44.77 47.80
C ARG A 308 -6.67 46.13 47.42
N LEU A 309 -7.86 46.11 46.81
CA LEU A 309 -9.14 46.72 47.27
C LEU A 309 -10.13 46.66 46.09
N SER A 310 -11.16 45.80 46.15
CA SER A 310 -12.52 46.04 46.65
C SER A 310 -13.32 47.08 45.87
N ALA A 311 -14.49 46.67 45.34
CA ALA A 311 -15.81 47.09 45.80
C ALA A 311 -16.84 47.10 44.65
N ASN A 312 -18.02 46.52 44.94
CA ASN A 312 -19.38 46.97 44.62
C ASN A 312 -19.70 47.47 43.19
N GLY A 313 -20.76 47.07 42.51
CA GLY A 313 -22.04 46.51 42.92
C GLY A 313 -23.12 46.92 41.90
N THR A 314 -24.34 46.42 42.12
CA THR A 314 -25.65 46.88 41.60
C THR A 314 -26.17 46.52 40.19
N LYS A 315 -27.22 45.67 40.23
CA LYS A 315 -28.60 45.82 39.68
C LYS A 315 -28.86 45.89 38.15
N VAL A 316 -29.41 44.78 37.62
CA VAL A 316 -30.78 44.55 37.05
C VAL A 316 -31.59 45.83 36.70
N PRO A 317 -32.29 45.99 35.53
CA PRO A 317 -33.40 45.11 35.12
C PRO A 317 -33.77 44.92 33.62
N THR A 318 -34.67 43.95 33.45
CA THR A 318 -35.59 43.55 32.37
C THR A 318 -36.31 44.64 31.56
N THR A 319 -36.70 44.34 30.30
CA THR A 319 -38.07 44.59 29.76
C THR A 319 -38.33 43.99 28.36
N ASN A 320 -39.60 43.62 28.15
CA ASN A 320 -40.28 43.05 26.96
C ASN A 320 -40.46 44.05 25.78
N LEU A 321 -40.74 43.57 24.55
CA LEU A 321 -42.08 43.64 23.89
C LEU A 321 -42.11 43.13 22.43
N SER A 322 -43.26 42.57 22.08
CA SER A 322 -43.80 42.00 20.85
C SER A 322 -44.43 43.04 19.89
N TYR A 323 -44.73 42.66 18.62
CA TYR A 323 -45.89 43.02 17.72
C TYR A 323 -45.57 42.50 16.28
N LEU A 324 -46.25 41.54 15.64
CA LEU A 324 -47.58 41.45 15.00
C LEU A 324 -47.87 42.46 13.86
N PHE A 325 -48.14 41.92 12.65
CA PHE A 325 -49.08 42.49 11.66
C PHE A 325 -49.75 41.39 10.83
N THR A 326 -51.07 41.50 10.69
CA THR A 326 -52.01 40.66 9.93
C THR A 326 -52.82 41.60 9.03
N LEU A 327 -53.34 41.11 7.89
CA LEU A 327 -54.61 41.45 7.18
C LEU A 327 -54.49 40.88 5.75
N ALA A 328 -55.28 39.95 5.17
CA ALA A 328 -56.70 39.57 5.17
C ALA A 328 -57.48 40.07 3.92
N SER A 329 -58.45 39.24 3.49
CA SER A 329 -59.55 39.38 2.49
C SER A 329 -59.22 39.05 1.02
N SER A 330 -59.79 38.07 0.27
CA SER A 330 -61.08 37.34 0.15
C SER A 330 -62.04 37.90 -0.94
N PHE A 331 -62.42 37.12 -1.97
CA PHE A 331 -63.79 37.00 -2.56
C PHE A 331 -63.89 35.89 -3.65
N LEU A 332 -65.02 35.16 -3.63
CA LEU A 332 -65.56 34.00 -4.40
C LEU A 332 -66.23 34.41 -5.77
N PRO A 333 -67.05 33.61 -6.54
CA PRO A 333 -67.11 32.15 -6.92
C PRO A 333 -67.56 31.85 -8.41
N PHE A 334 -67.85 30.55 -8.70
CA PHE A 334 -68.72 29.90 -9.74
C PHE A 334 -68.11 29.32 -11.03
N ALA A 335 -68.15 27.97 -11.19
CA ALA A 335 -69.12 27.23 -12.03
C ALA A 335 -68.71 25.74 -12.30
N LEU A 336 -69.69 24.83 -12.21
CA LEU A 336 -69.64 23.39 -12.56
C LEU A 336 -69.55 23.14 -14.08
N TYR A 337 -68.83 22.10 -14.54
CA TYR A 337 -69.39 20.80 -15.00
C TYR A 337 -68.37 19.92 -15.79
N LEU A 338 -68.61 18.60 -15.68
CA LEU A 338 -68.25 17.46 -16.55
C LEU A 338 -66.87 16.76 -16.39
N PHE A 339 -66.97 15.51 -15.90
CA PHE A 339 -65.99 14.41 -15.98
C PHE A 339 -65.61 14.05 -17.43
N PRO A 340 -64.43 13.45 -17.63
CA PRO A 340 -64.43 12.00 -17.84
C PRO A 340 -63.47 11.28 -16.88
N ILE A 341 -63.91 10.09 -16.47
CA ILE A 341 -63.21 9.16 -15.59
C ILE A 341 -61.98 8.63 -16.33
N THR A 342 -60.80 9.17 -16.02
CA THR A 342 -59.52 8.48 -16.24
C THR A 342 -59.14 7.78 -14.95
N PHE A 343 -59.05 6.44 -15.00
CA PHE A 343 -58.37 5.64 -13.97
C PHE A 343 -56.90 6.09 -13.92
N TYR A 344 -56.60 7.06 -13.07
CA TYR A 344 -55.24 7.28 -12.61
C TYR A 344 -54.92 6.13 -11.66
N PHE A 345 -54.01 5.25 -12.07
CA PHE A 345 -53.17 4.55 -11.11
C PHE A 345 -52.43 5.64 -10.32
N VAL A 346 -52.92 5.95 -9.13
CA VAL A 346 -52.18 6.76 -8.17
C VAL A 346 -51.03 5.87 -7.72
N PRO A 347 -49.76 6.21 -8.01
CA PRO A 347 -48.65 5.51 -7.38
C PRO A 347 -48.81 5.69 -5.87
N ASN A 348 -48.83 4.59 -5.13
CA ASN A 348 -48.84 4.63 -3.66
C ASN A 348 -47.58 5.36 -3.20
N ILE A 349 -47.73 6.61 -2.76
CA ILE A 349 -46.68 7.36 -2.09
C ILE A 349 -46.42 6.63 -0.77
N ALA A 350 -45.22 6.09 -0.56
CA ALA A 350 -44.87 5.43 0.68
C ALA A 350 -44.56 6.48 1.76
N LEU A 351 -45.61 6.90 2.47
CA LEU A 351 -45.48 7.49 3.80
C LEU A 351 -44.89 6.43 4.74
N ALA A 352 -44.12 6.83 5.76
CA ALA A 352 -43.68 5.86 6.77
C ALA A 352 -44.92 5.20 7.41
N GLN A 353 -44.96 3.87 7.35
CA GLN A 353 -46.10 3.07 7.82
C GLN A 353 -45.98 2.85 9.32
N SER A 354 -47.08 2.97 10.08
CA SER A 354 -47.09 2.64 11.51
C SER A 354 -46.69 1.18 11.74
N ILE A 355 -46.10 0.86 12.89
CA ILE A 355 -45.79 -0.54 13.25
C ILE A 355 -47.09 -1.29 13.54
N LEU A 356 -47.39 -2.31 12.72
CA LEU A 356 -48.58 -3.14 12.86
C LEU A 356 -48.20 -4.61 13.05
N PRO A 357 -48.69 -5.29 14.10
CA PRO A 357 -48.43 -6.72 14.28
C PRO A 357 -49.07 -7.56 13.16
N ALA A 358 -48.50 -8.72 12.87
CA ALA A 358 -49.08 -9.69 11.95
C ALA A 358 -50.08 -10.61 12.68
N SER A 359 -51.20 -10.92 12.01
CA SER A 359 -52.17 -11.91 12.50
C SER A 359 -51.81 -13.32 12.02
N ASP A 360 -50.68 -13.85 12.48
CA ASP A 360 -50.08 -15.10 11.97
C ASP A 360 -49.72 -16.13 13.07
N GLY A 361 -50.27 -15.96 14.28
CA GLY A 361 -50.02 -16.85 15.42
C GLY A 361 -48.75 -16.53 16.22
N THR A 362 -47.96 -15.53 15.81
CA THR A 362 -46.79 -15.08 16.58
C THR A 362 -47.18 -14.33 17.86
N ASN A 363 -48.43 -13.87 17.99
CA ASN A 363 -48.94 -13.12 19.16
C ASN A 363 -48.08 -11.90 19.52
N THR A 364 -47.56 -11.21 18.50
CA THR A 364 -46.85 -9.94 18.70
C THR A 364 -47.86 -8.86 19.06
N ASN A 365 -47.60 -8.12 20.14
CA ASN A 365 -48.41 -7.01 20.59
C ASN A 365 -47.63 -5.71 20.45
N VAL A 366 -48.28 -4.68 19.89
CA VAL A 366 -47.71 -3.34 19.74
C VAL A 366 -48.62 -2.37 20.46
N SER A 367 -48.12 -1.72 21.51
CA SER A 367 -48.84 -0.67 22.25
C SER A 367 -48.14 0.66 22.09
N LEU A 368 -48.90 1.72 21.80
CA LEU A 368 -48.36 3.06 21.63
C LEU A 368 -48.41 3.81 22.97
N ASN A 369 -47.26 4.32 23.41
CA ASN A 369 -47.13 5.20 24.56
C ASN A 369 -46.45 6.51 24.13
N GLY A 370 -47.25 7.55 23.88
CA GLY A 370 -46.73 8.77 23.25
C GLY A 370 -46.22 8.48 21.84
N ASN A 371 -44.91 8.67 21.62
CA ASN A 371 -44.24 8.37 20.34
C ASN A 371 -43.52 7.01 20.34
N GLU A 372 -43.66 6.23 21.41
CA GLU A 372 -42.97 4.95 21.58
C GLU A 372 -43.92 3.77 21.35
N PHE A 373 -43.60 2.96 20.33
CA PHE A 373 -44.22 1.67 20.05
C PHE A 373 -43.55 0.59 20.90
N ASN A 374 -44.19 0.21 21.99
CA ASN A 374 -43.76 -0.90 22.84
C ASN A 374 -44.17 -2.23 22.23
N ILE A 375 -43.18 -3.04 21.88
CA ILE A 375 -43.32 -4.34 21.23
C ILE A 375 -43.15 -5.43 22.31
N THR A 376 -44.21 -6.19 22.54
CA THR A 376 -44.30 -7.27 23.55
C THR A 376 -44.94 -8.52 22.97
N GLY A 377 -45.15 -9.55 23.80
CA GLY A 377 -45.68 -10.84 23.35
C GLY A 377 -44.64 -11.60 22.55
N GLY A 378 -45.04 -12.20 21.43
CA GLY A 378 -44.16 -13.03 20.61
C GLY A 378 -44.21 -14.52 20.98
N GLN A 379 -43.40 -15.31 20.29
CA GLN A 379 -43.17 -16.73 20.55
C GLN A 379 -41.71 -16.96 20.92
N THR A 380 -41.42 -17.97 21.74
CA THR A 380 -40.04 -18.32 22.11
C THR A 380 -39.62 -19.67 21.57
N SER A 381 -38.32 -19.87 21.40
CA SER A 381 -37.73 -21.20 21.23
C SER A 381 -37.94 -22.07 22.48
N SER A 382 -37.76 -23.39 22.34
CA SER A 382 -37.98 -24.33 23.46
C SER A 382 -37.00 -24.15 24.63
N ASP A 383 -35.82 -23.59 24.37
CA ASP A 383 -34.84 -23.19 25.38
C ASP A 383 -35.07 -21.77 25.95
N GLY A 384 -36.06 -21.04 25.41
CA GLY A 384 -36.39 -19.68 25.81
C GLY A 384 -35.37 -18.61 25.39
N ALA A 385 -34.29 -18.95 24.68
CA ALA A 385 -33.21 -18.02 24.35
C ALA A 385 -33.53 -17.10 23.15
N ASN A 386 -34.43 -17.50 22.26
CA ASN A 386 -34.80 -16.74 21.06
C ASN A 386 -36.26 -16.29 21.14
N LEU A 387 -36.50 -14.99 20.96
CA LEU A 387 -37.82 -14.35 20.95
C LEU A 387 -38.17 -13.90 19.52
N PHE A 388 -39.34 -14.31 19.03
CA PHE A 388 -39.78 -14.07 17.66
C PHE A 388 -40.99 -13.13 17.61
N HIS A 389 -40.91 -12.11 16.75
CA HIS A 389 -41.97 -11.16 16.44
C HIS A 389 -42.30 -11.14 14.95
N SER A 390 -43.55 -10.82 14.64
CA SER A 390 -44.04 -10.75 13.26
C SER A 390 -44.92 -9.52 13.05
N PHE A 391 -44.67 -8.80 11.97
CA PHE A 391 -45.31 -7.53 11.64
C PHE A 391 -45.90 -7.55 10.23
N SER A 392 -47.09 -7.00 10.06
CA SER A 392 -47.62 -6.73 8.72
C SER A 392 -46.97 -5.48 8.11
N GLN A 393 -46.64 -4.50 8.95
CA GLN A 393 -45.93 -3.27 8.57
C GLN A 393 -44.95 -2.89 9.68
N PHE A 394 -43.78 -2.38 9.30
CA PHE A 394 -42.78 -1.90 10.24
C PHE A 394 -42.10 -0.67 9.67
N GLY A 395 -42.51 0.51 10.12
CA GLY A 395 -41.90 1.79 9.77
C GLY A 395 -41.93 2.75 10.96
N LEU A 396 -41.09 3.78 10.89
CA LEU A 396 -40.98 4.83 11.92
C LEU A 396 -40.84 6.20 11.26
N ASN A 397 -41.62 7.17 11.72
CA ASN A 397 -41.40 8.58 11.45
C ASN A 397 -40.27 9.16 12.31
N GLN A 398 -39.90 10.41 12.02
CA GLN A 398 -39.00 11.17 12.86
C GLN A 398 -39.57 11.33 14.28
N ASN A 399 -38.74 11.04 15.29
CA ASN A 399 -39.05 11.06 16.73
C ASN A 399 -39.93 9.91 17.23
N GLU A 400 -40.28 8.94 16.40
CA GLU A 400 -40.91 7.70 16.86
C GLU A 400 -39.85 6.70 17.31
N ILE A 401 -40.22 5.84 18.27
CA ILE A 401 -39.35 4.83 18.87
C ILE A 401 -40.01 3.46 18.71
N ALA A 402 -39.29 2.48 18.17
CA ALA A 402 -39.68 1.07 18.27
C ALA A 402 -38.91 0.44 19.45
N ASN A 403 -39.59 0.20 20.56
CA ASN A 403 -38.98 -0.41 21.76
C ASN A 403 -39.34 -1.89 21.87
N PHE A 404 -38.37 -2.77 21.63
CA PHE A 404 -38.49 -4.21 21.86
C PHE A 404 -38.24 -4.51 23.34
N LEU A 405 -39.27 -4.97 24.04
CA LEU A 405 -39.19 -5.34 25.45
C LEU A 405 -38.67 -6.76 25.59
N SER A 406 -37.49 -6.88 26.18
CA SER A 406 -36.77 -8.12 26.43
C SER A 406 -36.68 -8.46 27.92
N ASN A 407 -36.02 -9.57 28.24
CA ASN A 407 -35.60 -9.94 29.59
C ASN A 407 -34.21 -10.58 29.55
N PRO A 408 -33.52 -10.76 30.70
CA PRO A 408 -32.16 -11.29 30.73
C PRO A 408 -31.98 -12.73 30.20
N ALA A 409 -33.06 -13.52 30.07
CA ALA A 409 -32.99 -14.88 29.51
C ALA A 409 -33.01 -14.89 27.98
N ILE A 410 -33.48 -13.82 27.34
CA ILE A 410 -33.51 -13.72 25.87
C ILE A 410 -32.14 -13.29 25.36
N GLN A 411 -31.55 -14.13 24.50
CA GLN A 411 -30.29 -13.84 23.82
C GLN A 411 -30.51 -13.17 22.46
N ASN A 412 -31.55 -13.54 21.71
CA ASN A 412 -31.84 -12.99 20.39
C ASN A 412 -33.31 -12.62 20.24
N ILE A 413 -33.57 -11.46 19.67
CA ILE A 413 -34.89 -10.99 19.24
C ILE A 413 -34.90 -10.98 17.71
N LEU A 414 -35.88 -11.64 17.10
CA LEU A 414 -36.00 -11.73 15.65
C LEU A 414 -37.37 -11.20 15.21
N GLY A 415 -37.37 -10.06 14.51
CA GLY A 415 -38.56 -9.47 13.89
C GLY A 415 -38.61 -9.77 12.40
N ARG A 416 -39.75 -10.25 11.90
CA ARG A 416 -40.03 -10.37 10.45
C ARG A 416 -41.16 -9.47 10.00
N VAL A 417 -41.09 -8.96 8.78
CA VAL A 417 -42.19 -8.23 8.12
C VAL A 417 -42.79 -9.10 7.01
N VAL A 418 -44.09 -9.34 7.08
CA VAL A 418 -44.80 -10.30 6.20
C VAL A 418 -45.74 -9.64 5.18
N GLY A 419 -46.00 -8.33 5.29
CA GLY A 419 -47.05 -7.65 4.53
C GLY A 419 -46.69 -7.15 3.13
N GLY A 420 -45.46 -7.39 2.66
CA GLY A 420 -45.05 -7.06 1.28
C GLY A 420 -44.55 -5.63 1.04
N ASN A 421 -44.67 -4.74 2.02
CA ASN A 421 -44.16 -3.37 1.92
C ASN A 421 -42.73 -3.25 2.48
N PRO A 422 -41.86 -2.40 1.87
CA PRO A 422 -40.57 -2.05 2.45
C PRO A 422 -40.71 -1.34 3.80
N SER A 423 -39.73 -1.54 4.69
CA SER A 423 -39.66 -0.85 5.98
C SER A 423 -38.97 0.51 5.84
N VAL A 424 -39.71 1.61 5.98
CA VAL A 424 -39.14 2.97 6.03
C VAL A 424 -39.00 3.41 7.49
N ILE A 425 -37.77 3.50 7.97
CA ILE A 425 -37.41 3.71 9.38
C ILE A 425 -36.65 5.04 9.48
N ASN A 426 -37.25 6.05 10.08
CA ASN A 426 -36.65 7.39 10.26
C ASN A 426 -36.69 7.83 11.73
N GLY A 427 -36.62 6.87 12.66
CA GLY A 427 -36.69 7.08 14.11
C GLY A 427 -35.72 6.16 14.88
N LEU A 428 -35.96 5.96 16.17
CA LEU A 428 -35.10 5.15 17.03
C LEU A 428 -35.59 3.69 17.10
N ILE A 429 -34.70 2.72 16.88
CA ILE A 429 -34.94 1.33 17.27
C ILE A 429 -34.22 1.07 18.60
N GLN A 430 -34.94 0.52 19.57
CA GLN A 430 -34.45 0.31 20.91
C GLN A 430 -34.77 -1.10 21.42
N VAL A 431 -33.90 -1.65 22.26
CA VAL A 431 -34.19 -2.83 23.08
C VAL A 431 -34.06 -2.45 24.56
N THR A 432 -35.04 -2.82 25.38
CA THR A 432 -35.01 -2.59 26.83
C THR A 432 -35.26 -3.89 27.61
N GLY A 433 -34.81 -3.95 28.87
CA GLY A 433 -35.09 -5.07 29.78
C GLY A 433 -34.15 -6.29 29.68
N GLY A 434 -33.28 -6.36 28.67
CA GLY A 434 -32.32 -7.45 28.48
C GLY A 434 -31.09 -7.04 27.68
N ASN A 435 -30.17 -7.98 27.42
CA ASN A 435 -28.96 -7.78 26.61
C ASN A 435 -29.00 -8.66 25.34
N SER A 436 -30.04 -8.46 24.53
CA SER A 436 -30.36 -9.35 23.40
C SER A 436 -29.89 -8.77 22.07
N ASN A 437 -29.38 -9.61 21.18
CA ASN A 437 -29.14 -9.25 19.77
C ASN A 437 -30.49 -8.99 19.09
N LEU A 438 -30.51 -8.09 18.10
CA LEU A 438 -31.72 -7.78 17.33
C LEU A 438 -31.52 -8.08 15.84
N PHE A 439 -32.39 -8.92 15.30
CA PHE A 439 -32.47 -9.24 13.88
C PHE A 439 -33.78 -8.67 13.31
N LEU A 440 -33.68 -7.88 12.24
CA LEU A 440 -34.83 -7.35 11.51
C LEU A 440 -34.80 -7.85 10.06
N MET A 441 -35.83 -8.60 9.68
CA MET A 441 -35.95 -9.23 8.36
C MET A 441 -37.15 -8.66 7.60
N ASN A 442 -36.91 -8.08 6.42
CA ASN A 442 -37.96 -7.69 5.48
C ASN A 442 -37.53 -7.94 4.03
N PRO A 443 -38.02 -9.02 3.38
CA PRO A 443 -37.67 -9.32 1.99
C PRO A 443 -38.02 -8.23 0.97
N SER A 444 -39.00 -7.38 1.27
CA SER A 444 -39.42 -6.27 0.40
C SER A 444 -38.49 -5.06 0.44
N GLY A 445 -37.54 -5.01 1.37
CA GLY A 445 -36.54 -3.94 1.49
C GLY A 445 -36.63 -3.13 2.79
N ILE A 446 -35.56 -2.42 3.10
CA ILE A 446 -35.41 -1.60 4.32
C ILE A 446 -34.73 -0.28 3.98
N VAL A 447 -35.31 0.84 4.42
CA VAL A 447 -34.75 2.19 4.27
C VAL A 447 -34.60 2.81 5.65
N PHE A 448 -33.36 2.98 6.11
CA PHE A 448 -33.03 3.79 7.28
C PHE A 448 -32.80 5.24 6.81
N GLY A 449 -33.74 6.13 7.11
CA GLY A 449 -33.66 7.56 6.80
C GLY A 449 -32.63 8.29 7.65
N GLN A 450 -32.37 9.56 7.33
CA GLN A 450 -31.32 10.37 7.98
C GLN A 450 -31.44 10.50 9.51
N ASN A 451 -32.64 10.33 10.08
CA ASN A 451 -32.85 10.39 11.54
C ASN A 451 -32.88 9.00 12.21
N ALA A 452 -32.65 7.93 11.45
CA ALA A 452 -32.63 6.59 11.99
C ALA A 452 -31.44 6.41 12.95
N SER A 453 -31.69 5.79 14.11
CA SER A 453 -30.66 5.49 15.10
C SER A 453 -30.98 4.20 15.86
N LEU A 454 -29.97 3.66 16.54
CA LEU A 454 -30.07 2.44 17.34
C LEU A 454 -29.75 2.72 18.81
N ASN A 455 -30.50 2.09 19.71
CA ASN A 455 -30.18 1.91 21.11
C ASN A 455 -30.37 0.41 21.46
N VAL A 456 -29.44 -0.39 20.96
CA VAL A 456 -29.46 -1.86 21.06
C VAL A 456 -28.23 -2.28 21.88
N PRO A 457 -28.40 -2.98 23.01
CA PRO A 457 -27.30 -3.29 23.94
C PRO A 457 -26.36 -4.40 23.45
N ALA A 458 -26.77 -5.15 22.42
CA ALA A 458 -25.98 -6.22 21.79
C ALA A 458 -25.89 -6.01 20.26
N SER A 459 -25.58 -7.06 19.50
CA SER A 459 -25.38 -6.96 18.05
C SER A 459 -26.69 -6.71 17.28
N PHE A 460 -26.59 -5.99 16.16
CA PHE A 460 -27.73 -5.67 15.29
C PHE A 460 -27.54 -6.24 13.88
N THR A 461 -28.57 -6.87 13.34
CA THR A 461 -28.60 -7.39 11.97
C THR A 461 -29.87 -6.96 11.25
N ALA A 462 -29.73 -6.33 10.09
CA ALA A 462 -30.84 -6.06 9.18
C ALA A 462 -30.65 -6.86 7.88
N THR A 463 -31.72 -7.51 7.42
CA THR A 463 -31.65 -8.36 6.23
C THR A 463 -32.90 -8.35 5.37
N THR A 464 -32.74 -8.53 4.06
CA THR A 464 -33.83 -8.80 3.10
C THR A 464 -33.87 -10.26 2.67
N ALA A 465 -33.19 -11.15 3.40
CA ALA A 465 -33.29 -12.59 3.22
C ALA A 465 -34.74 -13.07 3.38
N THR A 466 -35.09 -14.17 2.72
CA THR A 466 -36.40 -14.83 2.85
C THR A 466 -36.46 -15.79 4.05
N GLY A 467 -35.33 -16.02 4.73
CA GLY A 467 -35.30 -16.70 6.02
C GLY A 467 -33.95 -16.61 6.73
N ILE A 468 -33.99 -16.83 8.05
CA ILE A 468 -32.83 -16.89 8.95
C ILE A 468 -32.71 -18.31 9.51
N GLY A 469 -31.54 -18.94 9.37
CA GLY A 469 -31.30 -20.34 9.67
C GLY A 469 -30.73 -20.59 11.07
N PHE A 470 -31.19 -21.70 11.67
CA PHE A 470 -30.77 -22.26 12.96
C PHE A 470 -30.43 -23.74 12.75
N GLY A 471 -29.17 -24.04 12.40
CA GLY A 471 -28.78 -25.38 11.96
C GLY A 471 -29.54 -25.78 10.70
N ASN A 472 -30.38 -26.81 10.77
CA ASN A 472 -31.21 -27.28 9.64
C ASN A 472 -32.62 -26.65 9.60
N ASN A 473 -32.97 -25.78 10.56
CA ASN A 473 -34.28 -25.16 10.68
C ASN A 473 -34.25 -23.71 10.19
N TRP A 474 -35.41 -23.18 9.78
CA TRP A 474 -35.55 -21.82 9.24
C TRP A 474 -36.61 -21.02 9.95
N PHE A 475 -36.26 -19.80 10.36
CA PHE A 475 -37.20 -18.73 10.61
C PHE A 475 -37.53 -18.06 9.26
N ASN A 476 -38.64 -18.46 8.66
CA ASN A 476 -39.06 -18.03 7.33
C ASN A 476 -39.74 -16.66 7.38
N ALA A 477 -39.53 -15.83 6.35
CA ALA A 477 -40.25 -14.58 6.17
C ALA A 477 -41.69 -14.79 5.70
N SER A 478 -41.95 -15.84 4.90
CA SER A 478 -43.30 -16.23 4.46
C SER A 478 -43.74 -17.55 5.08
N GLY A 479 -45.05 -17.69 5.31
CA GLY A 479 -45.65 -18.91 5.85
C GLY A 479 -45.46 -19.10 7.37
N ALA A 480 -45.88 -20.28 7.85
CA ALA A 480 -45.81 -20.64 9.26
C ALA A 480 -44.39 -21.06 9.68
N ASN A 481 -44.05 -20.79 10.94
CA ASN A 481 -42.79 -21.24 11.56
C ASN A 481 -43.07 -22.14 12.76
N ASN A 482 -42.20 -23.13 12.97
CA ASN A 482 -42.17 -23.90 14.20
C ASN A 482 -41.14 -23.28 15.16
N TYR A 483 -41.59 -22.36 16.00
CA TYR A 483 -40.70 -21.59 16.89
C TYR A 483 -39.92 -22.45 17.87
N ALA A 484 -40.51 -23.55 18.36
CA ALA A 484 -39.91 -24.41 19.38
C ALA A 484 -38.58 -25.04 18.94
N VAL A 485 -38.39 -25.29 17.63
CA VAL A 485 -37.18 -25.93 17.07
C VAL A 485 -36.09 -24.95 16.64
N LEU A 486 -36.34 -23.64 16.72
CA LEU A 486 -35.39 -22.58 16.37
C LEU A 486 -34.47 -22.27 17.55
N VAL A 487 -33.74 -23.29 18.00
CA VAL A 487 -32.82 -23.27 19.15
C VAL A 487 -31.40 -22.97 18.69
N GLY A 488 -30.62 -22.28 19.53
CA GLY A 488 -29.22 -21.89 19.25
C GLY A 488 -29.09 -20.52 18.59
N THR A 489 -27.92 -20.24 18.01
CA THR A 489 -27.58 -18.93 17.42
C THR A 489 -27.91 -18.89 15.93
N PRO A 490 -28.59 -17.84 15.43
CA PRO A 490 -28.77 -17.63 14.00
C PRO A 490 -27.43 -17.48 13.27
N ASN A 491 -27.22 -18.21 12.17
CA ASN A 491 -25.93 -18.20 11.47
C ASN A 491 -26.01 -18.30 9.94
N THR A 492 -27.21 -18.45 9.37
CA THR A 492 -27.40 -18.62 7.92
C THR A 492 -28.54 -17.71 7.45
N PHE A 493 -28.40 -17.13 6.26
CA PHE A 493 -29.41 -16.27 5.64
C PHE A 493 -29.70 -16.79 4.24
N GLY A 494 -30.96 -17.09 3.95
CA GLY A 494 -31.35 -17.60 2.63
C GLY A 494 -32.02 -16.52 1.80
N PHE A 495 -31.50 -16.29 0.60
CA PHE A 495 -32.08 -15.38 -0.38
C PHE A 495 -32.78 -16.20 -1.46
N ASN A 496 -33.88 -16.86 -1.12
CA ASN A 496 -34.60 -17.75 -2.04
C ASN A 496 -35.57 -16.96 -2.95
N THR A 497 -35.03 -15.98 -3.65
CA THR A 497 -35.67 -15.14 -4.67
C THR A 497 -34.62 -14.68 -5.67
N SER A 498 -35.02 -14.45 -6.93
CA SER A 498 -34.15 -13.88 -7.97
C SER A 498 -34.00 -12.36 -7.88
N THR A 499 -34.89 -11.70 -7.13
CA THR A 499 -34.91 -10.23 -6.97
C THR A 499 -35.05 -9.86 -5.49
N PRO A 500 -33.98 -10.06 -4.69
CA PRO A 500 -34.01 -9.69 -3.28
C PRO A 500 -34.12 -8.17 -3.08
N GLY A 501 -34.83 -7.74 -2.04
CA GLY A 501 -35.05 -6.32 -1.73
C GLY A 501 -33.78 -5.55 -1.37
N ALA A 502 -33.80 -4.23 -1.48
CA ALA A 502 -32.65 -3.38 -1.15
C ALA A 502 -32.63 -2.94 0.32
N ILE A 503 -31.43 -2.69 0.86
CA ILE A 503 -31.20 -1.97 2.12
C ILE A 503 -30.53 -0.63 1.81
N ILE A 504 -31.08 0.45 2.33
CA ILE A 504 -30.50 1.79 2.24
C ILE A 504 -30.30 2.34 3.64
N ASN A 505 -29.09 2.76 3.98
CA ASN A 505 -28.79 3.46 5.23
C ASN A 505 -28.30 4.89 5.00
N ALA A 506 -29.09 5.86 5.44
CA ALA A 506 -28.73 7.26 5.55
C ALA A 506 -28.63 7.76 7.01
N GLY A 507 -28.97 6.90 7.98
CA GLY A 507 -28.98 7.24 9.40
C GLY A 507 -27.65 6.97 10.12
N GLN A 508 -27.70 7.02 11.45
CA GLN A 508 -26.57 6.71 12.33
C GLN A 508 -26.83 5.42 13.10
N LEU A 509 -26.38 4.30 12.54
CA LEU A 509 -26.56 2.99 13.15
C LEU A 509 -25.30 2.65 13.97
N ILE A 510 -25.44 2.70 15.29
CA ILE A 510 -24.34 2.54 16.25
C ILE A 510 -24.74 1.46 17.25
N VAL A 511 -23.83 0.50 17.49
CA VAL A 511 -23.98 -0.52 18.54
C VAL A 511 -22.95 -0.33 19.64
N ASP A 512 -23.21 -0.93 20.80
CA ASP A 512 -22.32 -0.87 21.96
C ASP A 512 -20.94 -1.52 21.68
N ASN A 513 -19.96 -1.20 22.53
CA ASN A 513 -18.58 -1.68 22.38
C ASN A 513 -18.51 -3.22 22.37
N GLY A 514 -17.76 -3.78 21.41
CA GLY A 514 -17.61 -5.23 21.23
C GLY A 514 -18.78 -5.90 20.50
N GLN A 515 -19.82 -5.15 20.11
CA GLN A 515 -20.98 -5.68 19.38
C GLN A 515 -20.84 -5.48 17.87
N SER A 516 -21.40 -6.39 17.08
CA SER A 516 -21.30 -6.35 15.61
C SER A 516 -22.54 -5.76 14.95
N LEU A 517 -22.35 -5.20 13.76
CA LEU A 517 -23.42 -4.64 12.93
C LEU A 517 -23.39 -5.27 11.53
N THR A 518 -24.53 -5.80 11.10
CA THR A 518 -24.63 -6.55 9.83
C THR A 518 -25.80 -6.05 8.97
N LEU A 519 -25.52 -5.69 7.71
CA LEU A 519 -26.51 -5.35 6.68
C LEU A 519 -26.39 -6.33 5.50
N LEU A 520 -27.43 -7.14 5.28
CA LEU A 520 -27.47 -8.17 4.22
C LEU A 520 -28.68 -7.96 3.30
N GLY A 521 -28.47 -7.41 2.12
CA GLY A 521 -29.55 -7.04 1.20
C GLY A 521 -29.36 -7.60 -0.21
N GLY A 522 -30.37 -7.47 -1.06
CA GLY A 522 -30.22 -7.65 -2.49
C GLY A 522 -29.30 -6.61 -3.11
N ASN A 523 -29.55 -5.34 -2.78
CA ASN A 523 -28.61 -4.24 -2.92
C ASN A 523 -28.38 -3.64 -1.54
N VAL A 524 -27.19 -3.12 -1.26
CA VAL A 524 -26.93 -2.40 -0.01
C VAL A 524 -26.26 -1.07 -0.31
N VAL A 525 -26.88 0.03 0.12
CA VAL A 525 -26.34 1.38 -0.06
C VAL A 525 -26.21 2.08 1.29
N ASN A 526 -25.00 2.49 1.66
CA ASN A 526 -24.71 3.24 2.88
C ASN A 526 -24.21 4.66 2.57
N THR A 527 -25.05 5.66 2.80
CA THR A 527 -24.71 7.09 2.78
C THR A 527 -24.56 7.69 4.18
N GLY A 528 -25.03 6.97 5.21
CA GLY A 528 -24.98 7.36 6.62
C GLY A 528 -23.72 6.90 7.38
N THR A 529 -23.88 6.69 8.68
CA THR A 529 -22.81 6.22 9.58
C THR A 529 -23.12 4.84 10.14
N LEU A 530 -22.14 3.93 10.08
CA LEU A 530 -22.15 2.64 10.77
C LEU A 530 -20.99 2.62 11.78
N LYS A 531 -21.26 2.28 13.04
CA LYS A 531 -20.21 2.20 14.08
C LYS A 531 -20.36 0.96 14.98
N ALA A 532 -19.26 0.24 15.16
CA ALA A 532 -19.12 -0.94 16.01
C ALA A 532 -17.70 -1.01 16.60
N GLU A 533 -17.49 -0.42 17.77
CA GLU A 533 -16.16 -0.23 18.36
C GLU A 533 -15.45 -1.58 18.63
N ALA A 534 -14.22 -1.73 18.11
CA ALA A 534 -13.38 -2.94 18.23
C ALA A 534 -14.05 -4.26 17.80
N ALA A 535 -15.08 -4.20 16.95
CA ALA A 535 -15.89 -5.35 16.53
C ALA A 535 -16.04 -5.42 15.00
N ASN A 536 -17.10 -6.09 14.51
CA ASN A 536 -17.28 -6.36 13.09
C ASN A 536 -18.41 -5.52 12.48
N ILE A 537 -18.16 -4.95 11.30
CA ILE A 537 -19.21 -4.43 10.42
C ILE A 537 -19.22 -5.22 9.11
N ILE A 538 -20.38 -5.77 8.76
CA ILE A 538 -20.58 -6.51 7.51
C ILE A 538 -21.63 -5.79 6.66
N ILE A 539 -21.26 -5.41 5.44
CA ILE A 539 -22.12 -4.80 4.42
C ILE A 539 -22.05 -5.69 3.18
N THR A 540 -23.08 -6.50 2.95
CA THR A 540 -23.05 -7.48 1.84
C THR A 540 -24.32 -7.41 1.00
N ALA A 541 -24.13 -7.24 -0.31
CA ALA A 541 -25.19 -7.39 -1.30
C ALA A 541 -25.17 -8.81 -1.89
N VAL A 542 -26.35 -9.38 -2.10
CA VAL A 542 -26.55 -10.76 -2.55
C VAL A 542 -27.41 -10.75 -3.81
N PRO A 543 -26.97 -11.33 -4.94
CA PRO A 543 -27.72 -11.27 -6.20
C PRO A 543 -29.03 -12.07 -6.17
N GLY A 544 -29.25 -12.93 -5.17
CA GLY A 544 -30.40 -13.82 -5.05
C GLY A 544 -30.01 -15.29 -5.23
N SER A 545 -30.98 -16.18 -5.07
CA SER A 545 -30.83 -17.65 -5.18
C SER A 545 -29.58 -18.22 -4.49
N SER A 546 -29.23 -17.65 -3.34
CA SER A 546 -27.97 -17.92 -2.64
C SER A 546 -28.19 -18.06 -1.14
N LEU A 547 -27.27 -18.76 -0.48
CA LEU A 547 -27.16 -18.86 0.97
C LEU A 547 -25.94 -18.07 1.43
N VAL A 548 -26.11 -17.28 2.48
CA VAL A 548 -25.01 -16.61 3.17
C VAL A 548 -24.82 -17.27 4.51
N ARG A 549 -23.63 -17.81 4.78
CA ARG A 549 -23.25 -18.32 6.10
C ARG A 549 -22.36 -17.33 6.83
N ILE A 550 -22.64 -17.14 8.11
CA ILE A 550 -21.79 -16.44 9.06
C ILE A 550 -21.29 -17.51 10.04
N SER A 551 -19.97 -17.62 10.21
CA SER A 551 -19.39 -18.46 11.26
C SER A 551 -19.46 -17.77 12.63
N GLN A 552 -18.73 -18.26 13.64
CA GLN A 552 -18.73 -17.74 15.02
C GLN A 552 -18.73 -16.20 15.07
N PRO A 553 -19.33 -15.59 16.11
CA PRO A 553 -19.89 -14.24 16.08
C PRO A 553 -19.09 -13.23 15.26
N GLY A 554 -19.64 -12.81 14.10
CA GLY A 554 -19.16 -11.67 13.33
C GLY A 554 -18.22 -11.95 12.15
N HIS A 555 -18.00 -13.21 11.74
CA HIS A 555 -17.22 -13.53 10.53
C HIS A 555 -18.08 -14.17 9.43
N LEU A 556 -18.19 -13.52 8.27
CA LEU A 556 -18.79 -14.11 7.06
C LEU A 556 -17.96 -15.34 6.62
N LEU A 557 -18.61 -16.48 6.41
CA LEU A 557 -17.94 -17.76 6.11
C LEU A 557 -18.05 -18.18 4.64
N SER A 558 -19.17 -17.94 3.98
CA SER A 558 -19.33 -18.33 2.58
C SER A 558 -20.58 -17.70 1.96
N LEU A 559 -20.50 -17.41 0.66
CA LEU A 559 -21.66 -17.33 -0.21
C LEU A 559 -21.77 -18.67 -0.94
N GLU A 560 -22.83 -19.42 -0.67
CA GLU A 560 -23.09 -20.73 -1.27
C GLU A 560 -24.23 -20.61 -2.29
N ILE A 561 -24.02 -21.19 -3.47
CA ILE A 561 -25.13 -21.48 -4.39
C ILE A 561 -25.68 -22.85 -3.99
N PRO A 562 -26.91 -22.96 -3.46
CA PRO A 562 -27.45 -24.23 -3.02
C PRO A 562 -27.62 -25.20 -4.21
N ILE A 563 -27.01 -26.38 -4.09
CA ILE A 563 -27.14 -27.46 -5.07
C ILE A 563 -28.52 -28.11 -4.85
N SER A 564 -29.36 -28.15 -5.88
CA SER A 564 -30.72 -28.66 -5.81
C SER A 564 -30.79 -30.04 -5.14
N GLY A 565 -31.53 -30.14 -4.03
CA GLY A 565 -31.86 -31.41 -3.36
C GLY A 565 -31.01 -31.80 -2.14
N SER A 566 -29.99 -31.02 -1.74
CA SER A 566 -29.08 -31.38 -0.62
C SER A 566 -29.18 -30.48 0.62
N THR A 567 -29.73 -29.26 0.50
CA THR A 567 -29.87 -28.30 1.61
C THR A 567 -31.33 -27.82 1.73
N PRO A 568 -31.95 -27.85 2.92
CA PRO A 568 -33.26 -27.23 3.14
C PRO A 568 -33.15 -25.72 2.88
N LEU A 569 -33.98 -25.17 2.00
CA LEU A 569 -34.07 -23.72 1.73
C LEU A 569 -35.27 -23.12 2.46
N PRO A 570 -35.23 -21.81 2.80
CA PRO A 570 -36.41 -21.14 3.33
C PRO A 570 -37.51 -21.03 2.27
N ASN A 571 -38.74 -20.77 2.73
CA ASN A 571 -39.90 -20.59 1.88
C ASN A 571 -39.65 -19.49 0.83
N ASN A 572 -40.22 -19.67 -0.37
CA ASN A 572 -40.19 -18.66 -1.42
C ASN A 572 -40.95 -17.40 -0.95
N TRP A 573 -40.42 -16.24 -1.33
CA TRP A 573 -41.13 -14.98 -1.21
C TRP A 573 -41.98 -14.74 -2.46
N THR A 574 -43.27 -14.52 -2.28
CA THR A 574 -44.24 -14.40 -3.39
C THR A 574 -44.85 -13.01 -3.54
N LEU A 575 -44.56 -12.11 -2.61
CA LEU A 575 -45.04 -10.72 -2.68
C LEU A 575 -44.07 -9.86 -3.52
N PRO A 576 -44.56 -8.79 -4.17
CA PRO A 576 -43.71 -7.92 -4.99
C PRO A 576 -42.55 -7.32 -4.19
N VAL A 577 -41.39 -7.22 -4.85
CA VAL A 577 -40.20 -6.52 -4.34
C VAL A 577 -39.94 -5.34 -5.28
N LEU A 578 -39.86 -4.14 -4.73
CA LEU A 578 -39.59 -2.93 -5.52
C LEU A 578 -38.14 -2.93 -6.00
N SER A 579 -37.91 -2.50 -7.24
CA SER A 579 -36.57 -2.14 -7.70
C SER A 579 -36.02 -0.94 -6.92
N LEU A 580 -34.70 -0.72 -6.96
CA LEU A 580 -34.08 0.40 -6.24
C LEU A 580 -34.66 1.78 -6.65
N PRO A 581 -34.87 2.10 -7.95
CA PRO A 581 -35.54 3.34 -8.35
C PRO A 581 -36.98 3.46 -7.82
N GLU A 582 -37.76 2.38 -7.89
CA GLU A 582 -39.15 2.36 -7.39
C GLU A 582 -39.21 2.55 -5.87
N LEU A 583 -38.30 1.92 -5.13
CA LEU A 583 -38.17 2.09 -3.69
C LEU A 583 -37.86 3.55 -3.32
N LEU A 584 -36.96 4.19 -4.07
CA LEU A 584 -36.54 5.57 -3.84
C LEU A 584 -37.61 6.60 -4.21
N THR A 585 -38.34 6.38 -5.30
CA THR A 585 -39.46 7.25 -5.70
C THR A 585 -40.65 7.14 -4.77
N GLY A 586 -40.87 5.96 -4.16
CA GLY A 586 -41.89 5.77 -3.13
C GLY A 586 -41.50 6.39 -1.78
N SER A 587 -40.21 6.46 -1.45
CA SER A 587 -39.70 6.93 -0.16
C SER A 587 -39.77 8.45 0.00
N THR A 588 -40.34 8.92 1.11
CA THR A 588 -40.38 10.35 1.47
C THR A 588 -39.17 10.83 2.28
N VAL A 589 -38.26 9.91 2.66
CA VAL A 589 -37.08 10.23 3.47
C VAL A 589 -35.86 10.51 2.60
N ASN A 590 -35.04 11.46 3.03
CA ASN A 590 -33.76 11.74 2.39
C ASN A 590 -32.80 10.57 2.63
N THR A 591 -32.36 9.95 1.55
CA THR A 591 -31.44 8.80 1.54
C THR A 591 -30.03 9.14 1.05
N GLY A 592 -29.80 10.38 0.60
CA GLY A 592 -28.58 10.75 -0.12
C GLY A 592 -28.48 10.17 -1.54
N LEU A 593 -29.59 9.65 -2.08
CA LEU A 593 -29.72 9.13 -3.44
C LEU A 593 -30.78 9.94 -4.20
N THR A 594 -30.59 10.09 -5.51
CA THR A 594 -31.52 10.75 -6.42
C THR A 594 -31.86 9.81 -7.58
N VAL A 595 -33.13 9.75 -7.96
CA VAL A 595 -33.58 9.05 -9.16
C VAL A 595 -33.65 10.06 -10.31
N ASN A 596 -32.92 9.79 -11.38
CA ASN A 596 -32.87 10.64 -12.57
C ASN A 596 -34.09 10.40 -13.47
N SER A 597 -34.33 11.29 -14.43
CA SER A 597 -35.45 11.20 -15.37
C SER A 597 -35.42 9.97 -16.31
N ASN A 598 -34.31 9.24 -16.35
CA ASN A 598 -34.13 8.00 -17.11
C ASN A 598 -34.14 6.75 -16.21
N ASP A 599 -34.69 6.85 -15.00
CA ASP A 599 -34.75 5.80 -13.97
C ASP A 599 -33.40 5.29 -13.44
N SER A 600 -32.29 5.94 -13.83
CA SER A 600 -30.99 5.69 -13.20
C SER A 600 -30.91 6.32 -11.81
N VAL A 601 -30.12 5.74 -10.92
CA VAL A 601 -29.93 6.23 -9.55
C VAL A 601 -28.54 6.83 -9.41
N SER A 602 -28.43 7.99 -8.80
CA SER A 602 -27.16 8.66 -8.52
C SER A 602 -27.00 9.02 -7.05
N LEU A 603 -25.75 9.02 -6.57
CA LEU A 603 -25.39 9.59 -5.27
C LEU A 603 -25.55 11.11 -5.31
N THR A 604 -26.31 11.68 -4.38
CA THR A 604 -26.57 13.14 -4.35
C THR A 604 -25.30 13.95 -4.13
N ALA A 605 -24.38 13.45 -3.30
CA ALA A 605 -23.15 14.17 -2.95
C ALA A 605 -22.12 14.22 -4.09
N SER A 606 -21.94 13.12 -4.83
CA SER A 606 -20.93 13.01 -5.88
C SER A 606 -21.49 13.17 -7.30
N GLY A 607 -22.82 13.10 -7.46
CA GLY A 607 -23.49 13.04 -8.76
C GLY A 607 -23.24 11.74 -9.53
N LYS A 608 -22.55 10.76 -8.94
CA LYS A 608 -22.18 9.51 -9.62
C LYS A 608 -23.36 8.56 -9.71
N THR A 609 -23.64 8.07 -10.91
CA THR A 609 -24.64 7.04 -11.17
C THR A 609 -24.16 5.68 -10.66
N ILE A 610 -25.03 4.94 -10.01
CA ILE A 610 -24.73 3.64 -9.41
C ILE A 610 -25.54 2.51 -10.06
N PRO A 611 -25.00 1.28 -10.13
CA PRO A 611 -25.77 0.13 -10.58
C PRO A 611 -26.95 -0.16 -9.66
N THR A 612 -28.08 -0.56 -10.23
CA THR A 612 -29.31 -0.92 -9.50
C THR A 612 -29.59 -2.43 -9.51
N THR A 613 -28.75 -3.21 -10.20
CA THR A 613 -28.87 -4.67 -10.29
C THR A 613 -28.54 -5.33 -8.95
N PRO A 614 -29.32 -6.33 -8.48
CA PRO A 614 -29.00 -7.12 -7.29
C PRO A 614 -27.54 -7.61 -7.26
N GLY A 615 -26.97 -7.70 -6.06
CA GLY A 615 -25.56 -7.97 -5.83
C GLY A 615 -24.69 -6.71 -5.77
N THR A 616 -25.27 -5.49 -5.75
CA THR A 616 -24.50 -4.24 -5.70
C THR A 616 -24.40 -3.66 -4.30
N THR A 617 -23.18 -3.39 -3.83
CA THR A 617 -22.89 -2.68 -2.58
C THR A 617 -22.25 -1.32 -2.85
N ILE A 618 -22.83 -0.25 -2.29
CA ILE A 618 -22.32 1.13 -2.42
C ILE A 618 -22.11 1.74 -1.04
N VAL A 619 -20.95 2.38 -0.81
CA VAL A 619 -20.64 3.11 0.43
C VAL A 619 -20.16 4.52 0.09
N SER A 620 -20.80 5.54 0.67
CA SER A 620 -20.44 6.95 0.51
C SER A 620 -20.35 7.70 1.86
N GLY A 621 -20.78 7.06 2.95
CA GLY A 621 -20.70 7.59 4.30
C GLY A 621 -19.53 7.05 5.12
N THR A 622 -19.72 6.98 6.44
CA THR A 622 -18.69 6.54 7.40
C THR A 622 -18.96 5.11 7.87
N VAL A 623 -17.91 4.29 7.94
CA VAL A 623 -17.92 2.96 8.55
C VAL A 623 -16.76 2.89 9.55
N ASN A 624 -17.05 2.73 10.84
CA ASN A 624 -16.05 2.83 11.91
C ASN A 624 -16.08 1.64 12.87
N THR A 625 -14.94 0.96 12.98
CA THR A 625 -14.63 -0.09 13.94
C THR A 625 -13.34 0.20 14.73
N ASP A 626 -13.00 1.48 14.88
CA ASP A 626 -11.83 1.88 15.66
C ASP A 626 -11.90 1.31 17.09
N GLY A 627 -10.75 1.05 17.70
CA GLY A 627 -10.73 0.44 19.02
C GLY A 627 -9.35 0.37 19.67
N ASN A 628 -9.23 -0.45 20.71
CA ASN A 628 -7.91 -0.76 21.29
C ASN A 628 -7.04 -1.51 20.27
N ILE A 629 -7.64 -2.48 19.59
CA ILE A 629 -7.19 -3.05 18.32
C ILE A 629 -8.31 -2.73 17.34
N GLY A 630 -7.98 -2.32 16.12
CA GLY A 630 -8.99 -2.04 15.11
C GLY A 630 -9.83 -3.29 14.82
N GLY A 631 -11.14 -3.10 14.61
CA GLY A 631 -12.05 -4.19 14.28
C GLY A 631 -11.99 -4.65 12.82
N THR A 632 -13.02 -5.38 12.38
CA THR A 632 -13.10 -5.93 11.02
C THR A 632 -14.22 -5.24 10.23
N ILE A 633 -13.96 -4.86 8.98
CA ILE A 633 -14.96 -4.30 8.07
C ILE A 633 -14.99 -5.14 6.79
N HIS A 634 -16.14 -5.70 6.45
CA HIS A 634 -16.39 -6.40 5.19
C HIS A 634 -17.38 -5.59 4.33
N ILE A 635 -16.99 -5.26 3.10
CA ILE A 635 -17.83 -4.60 2.10
C ILE A 635 -17.83 -5.47 0.84
N LEU A 636 -18.91 -6.22 0.63
CA LEU A 636 -18.92 -7.35 -0.30
C LEU A 636 -20.16 -7.33 -1.21
N GLY A 637 -20.04 -7.94 -2.39
CA GLY A 637 -21.11 -8.06 -3.39
C GLY A 637 -20.53 -8.40 -4.77
N ASP A 638 -21.37 -8.72 -5.75
CA ASP A 638 -20.96 -8.90 -7.15
C ASP A 638 -20.30 -7.62 -7.71
N LYS A 639 -20.77 -6.45 -7.27
CA LYS A 639 -20.21 -5.12 -7.60
C LYS A 639 -20.07 -4.30 -6.33
N VAL A 640 -18.90 -3.70 -6.10
CA VAL A 640 -18.61 -2.89 -4.91
C VAL A 640 -18.10 -1.50 -5.31
N GLY A 641 -18.68 -0.45 -4.73
CA GLY A 641 -18.30 0.95 -5.01
C GLY A 641 -18.18 1.80 -3.75
N LEU A 642 -17.05 2.47 -3.56
CA LEU A 642 -16.80 3.46 -2.50
C LEU A 642 -16.65 4.86 -3.11
N PHE A 643 -17.45 5.82 -2.64
CA PHE A 643 -17.53 7.18 -3.18
C PHE A 643 -17.49 8.24 -2.09
N GLY A 644 -16.35 8.89 -1.86
CA GLY A 644 -16.16 9.79 -0.72
C GLY A 644 -16.32 9.07 0.63
N ALA A 645 -16.10 7.74 0.65
CA ALA A 645 -16.30 6.91 1.82
C ALA A 645 -15.20 7.12 2.86
N ASN A 646 -15.55 7.05 4.15
CA ASN A 646 -14.59 7.09 5.25
C ASN A 646 -14.64 5.79 6.05
N ILE A 647 -13.69 4.89 5.77
CA ILE A 647 -13.58 3.56 6.36
C ILE A 647 -12.49 3.59 7.44
N GLN A 648 -12.86 3.30 8.69
CA GLN A 648 -11.99 3.43 9.86
C GLN A 648 -11.97 2.12 10.64
N ALA A 649 -10.83 1.43 10.62
CA ALA A 649 -10.54 0.22 11.39
C ALA A 649 -9.17 0.37 12.08
N SER A 650 -8.86 1.55 12.61
CA SER A 650 -7.58 1.84 13.27
C SER A 650 -7.64 1.45 14.74
N GLY A 651 -6.49 1.17 15.35
CA GLY A 651 -6.42 0.86 16.77
C GLY A 651 -5.24 1.49 17.50
N ILE A 652 -5.37 1.59 18.81
CA ILE A 652 -4.29 2.13 19.67
C ILE A 652 -3.08 1.20 19.67
N ASN A 653 -3.32 -0.11 19.75
CA ASN A 653 -2.33 -1.17 19.95
C ASN A 653 -2.26 -2.18 18.78
N GLY A 654 -2.82 -1.82 17.62
CA GLY A 654 -2.82 -2.64 16.40
C GLY A 654 -3.92 -2.20 15.43
N GLY A 655 -3.62 -2.18 14.13
CA GLY A 655 -4.62 -1.92 13.10
C GLY A 655 -5.58 -3.09 12.89
N GLY A 656 -6.77 -2.80 12.38
CA GLY A 656 -7.81 -3.78 12.07
C GLY A 656 -7.74 -4.37 10.66
N THR A 657 -8.82 -5.02 10.23
CA THR A 657 -8.92 -5.65 8.91
C THR A 657 -10.04 -5.03 8.10
N VAL A 658 -9.77 -4.69 6.84
CA VAL A 658 -10.75 -4.17 5.89
C VAL A 658 -10.71 -5.01 4.61
N LEU A 659 -11.82 -5.68 4.29
CA LEU A 659 -11.99 -6.47 3.07
C LEU A 659 -13.05 -5.82 2.18
N ILE A 660 -12.65 -5.45 0.96
CA ILE A 660 -13.50 -4.78 -0.02
C ILE A 660 -13.50 -5.60 -1.30
N GLY A 661 -14.65 -6.18 -1.62
CA GLY A 661 -14.83 -7.00 -2.82
C GLY A 661 -14.15 -8.38 -2.79
N GLY A 662 -13.36 -8.75 -1.78
CA GLY A 662 -12.81 -10.10 -1.67
C GLY A 662 -11.72 -10.21 -0.59
N ASP A 663 -11.03 -11.34 -0.58
CA ASP A 663 -9.87 -11.60 0.30
C ASP A 663 -8.58 -11.74 -0.51
N TYR A 664 -7.52 -12.17 0.16
CA TYR A 664 -6.15 -12.19 -0.32
C TYR A 664 -6.04 -12.98 -1.61
N GLN A 665 -5.64 -12.32 -2.70
CA GLN A 665 -5.52 -12.89 -4.05
C GLN A 665 -6.82 -13.52 -4.58
N GLY A 666 -7.97 -13.07 -4.08
CA GLY A 666 -9.26 -13.69 -4.36
C GLY A 666 -9.38 -15.11 -3.81
N HIS A 667 -8.46 -15.51 -2.93
CA HIS A 667 -8.45 -16.78 -2.24
C HIS A 667 -8.92 -16.55 -0.81
N GLY A 668 -10.05 -17.13 -0.45
CA GLY A 668 -10.62 -16.95 0.87
C GLY A 668 -12.00 -17.54 0.98
N ILE A 669 -12.65 -17.19 2.07
CA ILE A 669 -13.98 -17.67 2.44
C ILE A 669 -15.08 -16.64 2.12
N VAL A 670 -14.70 -15.38 1.91
CA VAL A 670 -15.64 -14.33 1.46
C VAL A 670 -15.83 -14.38 -0.06
N PRO A 671 -17.01 -14.02 -0.58
CA PRO A 671 -17.25 -13.94 -2.01
C PRO A 671 -16.41 -12.84 -2.67
N ASN A 672 -15.94 -13.13 -3.89
CA ASN A 672 -15.25 -12.16 -4.73
C ASN A 672 -16.25 -11.35 -5.57
N ALA A 673 -16.03 -10.04 -5.62
CA ALA A 673 -16.68 -9.13 -6.54
C ALA A 673 -16.16 -9.38 -7.95
N LYS A 674 -17.00 -9.14 -8.94
CA LYS A 674 -16.56 -9.02 -10.33
C LYS A 674 -15.92 -7.66 -10.57
N GLN A 675 -16.40 -6.62 -9.88
CA GLN A 675 -15.93 -5.25 -10.04
C GLN A 675 -15.86 -4.53 -8.68
N THR A 676 -14.73 -3.88 -8.42
CA THR A 676 -14.50 -3.05 -7.23
C THR A 676 -14.00 -1.67 -7.64
N TYR A 677 -14.61 -0.61 -7.13
CA TYR A 677 -14.23 0.78 -7.43
C TYR A 677 -14.14 1.62 -6.16
N VAL A 678 -13.06 2.40 -6.00
CA VAL A 678 -12.85 3.32 -4.88
C VAL A 678 -12.41 4.68 -5.39
N SER A 679 -13.24 5.70 -5.20
CA SER A 679 -13.02 7.06 -5.68
C SER A 679 -11.85 7.78 -4.97
N ALA A 680 -11.34 8.84 -5.61
CA ALA A 680 -10.17 9.59 -5.12
C ALA A 680 -10.36 10.30 -3.78
N ASP A 681 -11.60 10.63 -3.43
CA ASP A 681 -12.01 11.25 -2.18
C ASP A 681 -12.34 10.24 -1.07
N SER A 682 -12.20 8.94 -1.32
CA SER A 682 -12.40 7.90 -0.30
C SER A 682 -11.12 7.67 0.54
N LEU A 683 -11.31 7.49 1.84
CA LEU A 683 -10.27 7.22 2.83
C LEU A 683 -10.51 5.88 3.52
N ILE A 684 -9.47 5.05 3.60
CA ILE A 684 -9.46 3.78 4.32
C ILE A 684 -8.30 3.81 5.33
N SER A 685 -8.58 3.60 6.62
CA SER A 685 -7.59 3.70 7.69
C SER A 685 -7.60 2.48 8.60
N ALA A 686 -6.53 1.71 8.58
CA ALA A 686 -6.24 0.58 9.47
C ALA A 686 -4.91 0.80 10.21
N ASN A 687 -4.68 2.00 10.73
CA ASN A 687 -3.44 2.35 11.43
C ASN A 687 -3.33 1.66 12.79
N SER A 688 -2.11 1.38 13.24
CA SER A 688 -1.81 1.38 14.67
C SER A 688 -1.32 2.75 15.10
N LEU A 689 -1.94 3.33 16.14
CA LEU A 689 -1.67 4.70 16.56
C LEU A 689 -0.49 4.82 17.53
N LEU A 690 -0.35 3.90 18.49
CA LEU A 690 0.71 3.95 19.50
C LEU A 690 1.63 2.73 19.45
N ASN A 691 1.08 1.51 19.51
CA ASN A 691 1.88 0.29 19.66
C ASN A 691 1.42 -0.80 18.67
N GLY A 692 2.32 -1.64 18.17
CA GLY A 692 1.94 -2.77 17.31
C GLY A 692 1.81 -2.41 15.83
N ASN A 693 1.47 -3.41 15.02
CA ASN A 693 1.57 -3.29 13.57
C ASN A 693 0.35 -2.58 12.97
N GLY A 694 0.57 -1.96 11.80
CA GLY A 694 -0.54 -1.56 10.93
C GLY A 694 -1.40 -2.75 10.52
N GLY A 695 -2.64 -2.46 10.15
CA GLY A 695 -3.66 -3.45 9.84
C GLY A 695 -3.55 -4.05 8.44
N LYS A 696 -4.59 -4.79 8.05
CA LYS A 696 -4.72 -5.48 6.76
C LYS A 696 -5.83 -4.81 5.94
N VAL A 697 -5.55 -4.37 4.72
CA VAL A 697 -6.56 -3.83 3.80
C VAL A 697 -6.47 -4.55 2.46
N ILE A 698 -7.57 -5.15 2.00
CA ILE A 698 -7.63 -5.84 0.70
C ILE A 698 -8.74 -5.23 -0.13
N LEU A 699 -8.40 -4.89 -1.37
CA LEU A 699 -9.34 -4.55 -2.44
C LEU A 699 -9.17 -5.58 -3.55
N TRP A 700 -10.22 -6.35 -3.82
CA TRP A 700 -10.20 -7.43 -4.80
C TRP A 700 -11.37 -7.35 -5.78
N ALA A 701 -11.13 -7.78 -7.01
CA ALA A 701 -12.18 -8.17 -7.96
C ALA A 701 -11.67 -9.22 -8.96
N ASP A 702 -12.54 -10.17 -9.34
CA ASP A 702 -12.24 -11.20 -10.33
C ASP A 702 -12.14 -10.65 -11.77
N LYS A 703 -12.67 -9.45 -12.03
CA LYS A 703 -12.44 -8.75 -13.31
C LYS A 703 -11.69 -7.46 -13.10
N THR A 704 -12.29 -6.45 -12.49
CA THR A 704 -11.74 -5.09 -12.51
C THR A 704 -11.73 -4.45 -11.13
N THR A 705 -10.55 -3.99 -10.71
CA THR A 705 -10.38 -3.14 -9.52
C THR A 705 -9.87 -1.77 -9.94
N GLY A 706 -10.61 -0.72 -9.61
CA GLY A 706 -10.19 0.67 -9.78
C GLY A 706 -9.99 1.34 -8.42
N PHE A 707 -8.76 1.73 -8.09
CA PHE A 707 -8.41 2.36 -6.83
C PHE A 707 -7.75 3.73 -7.03
N PHE A 708 -8.44 4.77 -6.58
CA PHE A 708 -8.04 6.16 -6.72
C PHE A 708 -7.89 6.86 -5.37
N GLY A 709 -8.37 6.25 -4.27
CA GLY A 709 -8.47 6.84 -2.93
C GLY A 709 -7.18 6.79 -2.11
N THR A 710 -7.31 6.89 -0.79
CA THR A 710 -6.18 6.80 0.15
C THR A 710 -6.34 5.62 1.11
N ILE A 711 -5.30 4.81 1.28
CA ILE A 711 -5.20 3.75 2.30
C ILE A 711 -4.07 4.09 3.28
N ASN A 712 -4.36 4.05 4.58
CA ASN A 712 -3.36 4.16 5.64
C ASN A 712 -3.36 2.89 6.49
N ALA A 713 -2.22 2.22 6.60
CA ALA A 713 -2.03 1.09 7.51
C ALA A 713 -0.65 1.18 8.17
N ARG A 714 -0.41 2.26 8.91
CA ARG A 714 0.89 2.55 9.53
C ARG A 714 1.13 1.75 10.80
N GLY A 715 2.40 1.46 11.08
CA GLY A 715 2.84 0.92 12.37
C GLY A 715 2.74 1.94 13.50
N GLY A 716 2.62 1.46 14.73
CA GLY A 716 2.50 2.28 15.94
C GLY A 716 3.69 3.23 16.13
N SER A 717 3.43 4.39 16.73
CA SER A 717 4.47 5.41 16.95
C SER A 717 5.61 4.95 17.87
N ASN A 718 5.35 4.05 18.81
CA ASN A 718 6.35 3.54 19.76
C ASN A 718 7.10 2.33 19.24
N PHE A 719 6.39 1.37 18.64
CA PHE A 719 6.94 0.17 18.00
C PHE A 719 5.88 -0.45 17.09
N GLY A 720 6.32 -1.22 16.10
CA GLY A 720 5.46 -1.98 15.21
C GLY A 720 5.74 -1.69 13.74
N ASN A 721 5.49 -2.68 12.90
CA ASN A 721 5.70 -2.60 11.46
C ASN A 721 4.49 -1.98 10.76
N GLY A 722 4.70 -1.52 9.53
CA GLY A 722 3.62 -1.15 8.63
C GLY A 722 2.74 -2.35 8.33
N GLY A 723 1.52 -2.07 7.93
CA GLY A 723 0.50 -3.06 7.62
C GLY A 723 0.69 -3.73 6.27
N PHE A 724 -0.33 -4.48 5.88
CA PHE A 724 -0.39 -5.15 4.59
C PHE A 724 -1.54 -4.59 3.78
N VAL A 725 -1.27 -4.21 2.53
CA VAL A 725 -2.28 -3.75 1.59
C VAL A 725 -2.18 -4.52 0.29
N GLU A 726 -3.33 -4.95 -0.21
CA GLU A 726 -3.46 -5.52 -1.55
C GLU A 726 -4.50 -4.71 -2.32
N VAL A 727 -4.15 -4.34 -3.55
CA VAL A 727 -5.07 -3.71 -4.49
C VAL A 727 -4.95 -4.42 -5.82
N SER A 728 -5.96 -5.23 -6.12
CA SER A 728 -5.82 -6.30 -7.08
C SER A 728 -7.08 -6.53 -7.89
N GLY A 729 -6.90 -6.71 -9.18
CA GLY A 729 -7.95 -7.10 -10.10
C GLY A 729 -7.42 -8.20 -11.00
N LYS A 730 -8.03 -9.39 -10.95
CA LYS A 730 -7.51 -10.60 -11.60
C LYS A 730 -7.30 -10.42 -13.10
N GLU A 731 -8.24 -9.76 -13.78
CA GLU A 731 -8.08 -9.39 -15.20
C GLU A 731 -7.45 -7.99 -15.32
N ASN A 732 -8.03 -6.99 -14.66
CA ASN A 732 -7.73 -5.58 -14.86
C ASN A 732 -7.57 -4.81 -13.55
N LEU A 733 -6.55 -3.97 -13.47
CA LEU A 733 -6.29 -3.07 -12.35
C LEU A 733 -6.14 -1.64 -12.88
N ALA A 734 -6.74 -0.65 -12.20
CA ALA A 734 -6.45 0.77 -12.39
C ALA A 734 -6.05 1.35 -11.03
N PHE A 735 -4.87 1.96 -10.94
CA PHE A 735 -4.28 2.37 -9.66
C PHE A 735 -3.60 3.72 -9.76
N THR A 736 -4.17 4.72 -9.08
CA THR A 736 -3.54 6.04 -8.85
C THR A 736 -3.72 6.54 -7.41
N GLY A 737 -4.30 5.70 -6.55
CA GLY A 737 -4.48 6.02 -5.14
C GLY A 737 -3.18 6.05 -4.33
N LEU A 738 -3.26 6.63 -3.15
CA LEU A 738 -2.15 6.76 -2.21
C LEU A 738 -2.21 5.66 -1.15
N VAL A 739 -1.06 5.03 -0.86
CA VAL A 739 -0.95 3.99 0.16
C VAL A 739 0.20 4.32 1.12
N ASP A 740 -0.11 4.57 2.39
CA ASP A 740 0.87 4.84 3.45
C ASP A 740 0.97 3.65 4.42
N LEU A 741 2.07 2.91 4.30
CA LEU A 741 2.44 1.76 5.13
C LEU A 741 3.67 2.04 5.98
N SER A 742 3.94 3.31 6.27
CA SER A 742 5.10 3.71 7.06
C SER A 742 5.05 3.14 8.47
N ALA A 743 6.22 2.93 9.04
CA ALA A 743 6.40 2.57 10.45
C ALA A 743 7.54 3.40 11.02
N VAL A 744 7.25 4.16 12.07
CA VAL A 744 8.26 5.03 12.70
C VAL A 744 9.37 4.19 13.36
N ASN A 745 8.96 3.12 14.06
CA ASN A 745 9.84 2.26 14.85
C ASN A 745 9.66 0.78 14.45
N GLY A 746 9.69 0.50 13.15
CA GLY A 746 9.54 -0.84 12.60
C GLY A 746 9.88 -0.90 11.12
N SER A 747 9.61 -2.03 10.49
CA SER A 747 9.75 -2.19 9.03
C SER A 747 8.54 -1.59 8.33
N VAL A 748 8.79 -0.95 7.18
CA VAL A 748 7.72 -0.49 6.28
C VAL A 748 6.87 -1.69 5.82
N GLY A 749 5.57 -1.47 5.68
CA GLY A 749 4.62 -2.50 5.26
C GLY A 749 4.67 -2.84 3.77
N ASN A 750 3.87 -3.83 3.35
CA ASN A 750 3.87 -4.35 1.98
C ASN A 750 2.60 -3.95 1.21
N LEU A 751 2.80 -3.47 -0.02
CA LEU A 751 1.77 -3.27 -1.01
C LEU A 751 1.91 -4.33 -2.10
N LEU A 752 0.87 -5.14 -2.29
CA LEU A 752 0.75 -6.13 -3.36
C LEU A 752 -0.18 -5.60 -4.46
N LEU A 753 0.29 -5.68 -5.71
CA LEU A 753 -0.51 -5.48 -6.93
C LEU A 753 -0.35 -6.73 -7.81
N ASP A 754 -1.42 -7.44 -8.15
CA ASP A 754 -1.34 -8.72 -8.88
C ASP A 754 -2.29 -8.91 -10.11
N PRO A 755 -2.23 -8.03 -11.12
CA PRO A 755 -3.00 -8.21 -12.37
C PRO A 755 -2.44 -9.31 -13.28
N THR A 756 -3.11 -9.61 -14.40
CA THR A 756 -2.64 -10.62 -15.36
C THR A 756 -1.26 -10.28 -15.98
N ASN A 757 -1.10 -9.05 -16.49
CA ASN A 757 0.19 -8.54 -16.99
C ASN A 757 0.45 -7.13 -16.43
N ILE A 758 1.71 -6.74 -16.28
CA ILE A 758 2.12 -5.40 -15.83
C ILE A 758 3.05 -4.76 -16.87
N SER A 759 2.75 -3.53 -17.28
CA SER A 759 3.62 -2.69 -18.09
C SER A 759 3.95 -1.40 -17.35
N ILE A 760 5.24 -1.07 -17.25
CA ILE A 760 5.72 0.15 -16.60
C ILE A 760 6.24 1.11 -17.67
N VAL A 761 5.61 2.28 -17.79
CA VAL A 761 5.88 3.25 -18.87
C VAL A 761 6.44 4.57 -18.34
N ALA A 762 7.17 5.30 -19.20
CA ALA A 762 7.67 6.64 -18.86
C ALA A 762 6.49 7.59 -18.57
N GLY A 763 6.57 8.35 -17.47
CA GLY A 763 5.49 9.25 -17.10
C GLY A 763 5.65 9.89 -15.73
N ALA A 764 5.05 11.07 -15.57
CA ALA A 764 4.81 11.65 -14.25
C ALA A 764 3.71 10.81 -13.54
N PRO A 765 3.54 10.95 -12.21
CA PRO A 765 2.40 10.31 -11.55
C PRO A 765 1.08 10.63 -12.27
N ASN A 766 0.23 9.62 -12.43
CA ASN A 766 -1.08 9.68 -13.07
C ASN A 766 -1.08 9.93 -14.61
N SER A 767 0.00 9.60 -15.32
CA SER A 767 0.08 9.77 -16.79
C SER A 767 0.07 8.47 -17.61
N GLY A 768 -0.01 7.30 -16.98
CA GLY A 768 -0.12 5.98 -17.62
C GLY A 768 -1.48 5.78 -18.30
N ALA A 769 -1.55 4.84 -19.25
CA ALA A 769 -2.77 4.58 -20.03
C ALA A 769 -3.95 4.16 -19.14
N ASP A 770 -3.68 3.38 -18.09
CA ASP A 770 -4.69 2.91 -17.13
C ASP A 770 -4.77 3.78 -15.87
N ASP A 771 -3.98 4.85 -15.79
CA ASP A 771 -4.01 5.79 -14.66
C ASP A 771 -5.36 6.56 -14.58
N GLY A 772 -6.15 6.58 -15.67
CA GLY A 772 -7.41 7.34 -15.76
C GLY A 772 -8.57 6.73 -16.56
N GLN A 773 -8.52 5.45 -16.95
CA GLN A 773 -9.53 4.83 -17.80
C GLN A 773 -10.80 4.40 -17.05
N LEU A 774 -11.61 5.38 -16.63
CA LEU A 774 -13.05 5.27 -16.36
C LEU A 774 -13.77 6.55 -16.84
N ALA A 775 -13.42 6.97 -18.06
CA ALA A 775 -13.73 8.30 -18.61
C ALA A 775 -15.22 8.57 -18.88
N ASP A 776 -16.13 7.59 -18.74
CA ASP A 776 -17.58 7.81 -18.90
C ASP A 776 -18.36 7.90 -17.58
N SER A 777 -17.69 7.75 -16.43
CA SER A 777 -18.32 7.77 -15.09
C SER A 777 -19.43 6.74 -14.88
N GLN A 778 -19.43 5.63 -15.62
CA GLN A 778 -20.35 4.51 -15.42
C GLN A 778 -19.59 3.26 -14.96
N ILE A 779 -20.22 2.43 -14.13
CA ILE A 779 -19.74 1.08 -13.81
C ILE A 779 -20.57 0.12 -14.67
N LEU A 780 -20.17 -0.12 -15.93
CA LEU A 780 -20.85 -1.10 -16.79
C LEU A 780 -20.11 -2.44 -16.77
N ALA A 781 -20.87 -3.52 -16.98
CA ALA A 781 -20.41 -4.90 -16.90
C ALA A 781 -19.55 -5.36 -18.10
N GLY A 782 -19.01 -4.43 -18.90
CA GLY A 782 -18.26 -4.72 -20.13
C GLY A 782 -17.11 -3.75 -20.42
N ASP A 783 -16.79 -2.85 -19.50
CA ASP A 783 -15.69 -1.90 -19.66
C ASP A 783 -14.38 -2.59 -19.27
N SER A 784 -13.92 -3.50 -20.12
CA SER A 784 -12.63 -4.18 -19.96
C SER A 784 -11.54 -3.36 -20.66
N PRO A 785 -10.61 -2.70 -19.94
CA PRO A 785 -9.31 -2.40 -20.53
C PRO A 785 -8.64 -3.73 -20.94
N GLY A 786 -7.66 -3.66 -21.84
CA GLY A 786 -6.92 -4.85 -22.26
C GLY A 786 -6.26 -5.56 -21.06
N ALA A 787 -5.88 -6.83 -21.23
CA ALA A 787 -5.34 -7.70 -20.16
C ALA A 787 -3.98 -7.25 -19.55
N THR A 788 -3.53 -6.01 -19.75
CA THR A 788 -2.25 -5.47 -19.29
C THR A 788 -2.47 -4.20 -18.50
N PHE A 789 -2.06 -4.23 -17.22
CA PHE A 789 -2.04 -3.07 -16.34
C PHE A 789 -0.85 -2.17 -16.65
N VAL A 790 -1.11 -0.95 -17.13
CA VAL A 790 -0.09 0.05 -17.48
C VAL A 790 0.06 1.09 -16.37
N ILE A 791 1.16 1.01 -15.61
CA ILE A 791 1.50 1.96 -14.54
C ILE A 791 2.62 2.92 -14.97
N SER A 792 2.49 4.20 -14.66
CA SER A 792 3.56 5.18 -14.91
C SER A 792 4.73 5.05 -13.92
N GLN A 793 5.95 5.27 -14.42
CA GLN A 793 7.18 5.32 -13.62
C GLN A 793 7.02 6.21 -12.38
N GLY A 794 6.46 7.41 -12.56
CA GLY A 794 6.28 8.38 -11.48
C GLY A 794 5.34 7.87 -10.38
N THR A 795 4.23 7.21 -10.73
CA THR A 795 3.31 6.61 -9.75
C THR A 795 4.01 5.52 -8.95
N LEU A 796 4.71 4.61 -9.61
CA LEU A 796 5.42 3.51 -8.95
C LEU A 796 6.53 4.01 -8.00
N GLN A 797 7.29 5.04 -8.40
CA GLN A 797 8.37 5.62 -7.59
C GLN A 797 7.89 6.46 -6.40
N ALA A 798 6.66 6.98 -6.45
CA ALA A 798 6.08 7.77 -5.37
C ALA A 798 5.58 6.92 -4.18
N LEU A 799 5.55 5.59 -4.32
CA LEU A 799 5.11 4.69 -3.28
C LEU A 799 6.21 4.51 -2.21
N PHE A 800 5.83 4.75 -0.94
CA PHE A 800 6.73 4.68 0.21
C PHE A 800 6.69 3.31 0.94
N SER A 801 6.16 2.26 0.30
CA SER A 801 6.01 0.90 0.84
C SER A 801 7.07 -0.08 0.30
N ASN A 802 7.15 -1.29 0.86
CA ASN A 802 7.64 -2.45 0.10
C ASN A 802 6.63 -2.72 -1.01
N ILE A 803 7.10 -2.86 -2.24
CA ILE A 803 6.24 -3.03 -3.41
C ILE A 803 6.47 -4.43 -3.94
N THR A 804 5.40 -5.20 -4.04
CA THR A 804 5.37 -6.49 -4.73
C THR A 804 4.45 -6.34 -5.93
N LEU A 805 5.04 -6.37 -7.12
CA LEU A 805 4.32 -6.48 -8.39
C LEU A 805 4.31 -7.96 -8.77
N GLN A 806 3.12 -8.57 -8.87
CA GLN A 806 2.97 -10.00 -9.10
C GLN A 806 2.05 -10.26 -10.30
N ALA A 807 2.62 -10.35 -11.51
CA ALA A 807 1.82 -10.67 -12.68
C ALA A 807 1.62 -12.18 -12.81
N THR A 808 0.41 -12.62 -13.17
CA THR A 808 0.20 -14.02 -13.61
C THR A 808 1.13 -14.36 -14.77
N ASN A 809 1.24 -13.46 -15.75
CA ASN A 809 2.08 -13.61 -16.92
C ASN A 809 3.27 -12.63 -16.86
N ASP A 810 3.29 -11.61 -17.74
CA ASP A 810 4.46 -10.79 -17.99
C ASP A 810 4.54 -9.54 -17.11
N ILE A 811 5.77 -9.16 -16.74
CA ILE A 811 6.11 -7.82 -16.25
C ILE A 811 7.11 -7.18 -17.22
N ALA A 812 6.76 -6.04 -17.81
CA ALA A 812 7.58 -5.33 -18.78
C ALA A 812 7.83 -3.87 -18.38
N ILE A 813 9.09 -3.47 -18.24
CA ILE A 813 9.51 -2.06 -18.15
C ILE A 813 9.81 -1.58 -19.57
N ALA A 814 9.09 -0.54 -20.01
CA ALA A 814 9.25 0.00 -21.36
C ALA A 814 10.69 0.51 -21.60
N PRO A 815 11.22 0.39 -22.83
CA PRO A 815 12.59 0.83 -23.13
C PRO A 815 12.83 2.31 -22.78
N GLY A 816 13.96 2.61 -22.12
CA GLY A 816 14.33 3.96 -21.71
C GLY A 816 13.76 4.38 -20.35
N VAL A 817 13.10 3.48 -19.63
CA VAL A 817 12.51 3.74 -18.31
C VAL A 817 13.42 3.18 -17.22
N SER A 818 14.02 4.06 -16.43
CA SER A 818 14.80 3.68 -15.25
C SER A 818 14.00 3.92 -13.96
N LEU A 819 14.03 2.96 -13.06
CA LEU A 819 13.32 3.02 -11.79
C LEU A 819 14.26 3.48 -10.66
N THR A 820 13.85 4.47 -9.86
CA THR A 820 14.60 4.91 -8.67
C THR A 820 13.65 5.00 -7.49
N PHE A 821 13.74 4.03 -6.59
CA PHE A 821 12.93 3.95 -5.37
C PHE A 821 13.63 4.69 -4.23
N GLY A 822 12.84 5.22 -3.28
CA GLY A 822 13.39 5.80 -2.05
C GLY A 822 14.19 4.78 -1.22
N SER A 823 15.17 5.27 -0.48
CA SER A 823 15.93 4.46 0.48
C SER A 823 15.02 3.92 1.60
N GLY A 824 15.29 2.73 2.11
CA GLY A 824 14.51 2.13 3.20
C GLY A 824 15.01 0.73 3.57
N THR A 825 14.22 0.02 4.36
CA THR A 825 14.40 -1.41 4.61
C THR A 825 13.38 -2.22 3.79
N GLY A 826 13.56 -3.55 3.73
CA GLY A 826 12.65 -4.46 3.01
C GLY A 826 13.03 -4.69 1.54
N THR A 827 12.06 -5.16 0.76
CA THR A 827 12.28 -5.70 -0.59
C THR A 827 11.35 -5.04 -1.61
N ILE A 828 11.88 -4.73 -2.79
CA ILE A 828 11.09 -4.48 -4.00
C ILE A 828 11.05 -5.79 -4.79
N ALA A 829 9.86 -6.32 -5.05
CA ALA A 829 9.67 -7.61 -5.72
C ALA A 829 8.91 -7.46 -7.04
N PHE A 830 9.44 -8.12 -8.08
CA PHE A 830 8.79 -8.29 -9.37
C PHE A 830 8.64 -9.80 -9.62
N THR A 831 7.43 -10.32 -9.58
CA THR A 831 7.12 -11.72 -9.83
C THR A 831 6.32 -11.80 -11.12
N ALA A 832 6.99 -12.07 -12.24
CA ALA A 832 6.33 -12.62 -13.42
C ALA A 832 6.09 -14.13 -13.20
N ASP A 833 5.16 -14.75 -13.93
CA ASP A 833 4.83 -16.19 -13.82
C ASP A 833 4.34 -16.58 -12.40
N ALA A 834 3.44 -15.78 -11.84
CA ALA A 834 2.99 -15.96 -10.47
C ALA A 834 2.17 -17.24 -10.24
N ASP A 835 1.57 -17.81 -11.28
CA ASP A 835 0.83 -19.06 -11.23
C ASP A 835 1.71 -20.31 -11.48
N GLY A 836 2.95 -20.11 -11.90
CA GLY A 836 3.95 -21.16 -12.11
C GLY A 836 3.66 -22.06 -13.30
N ASP A 837 2.96 -21.54 -14.32
CA ASP A 837 2.69 -22.27 -15.56
C ASP A 837 3.88 -22.23 -16.55
N ASN A 838 4.90 -21.42 -16.25
CA ASN A 838 6.12 -21.17 -17.01
C ASN A 838 5.93 -20.35 -18.29
N VAL A 839 4.91 -19.47 -18.35
CA VAL A 839 4.63 -18.60 -19.50
C VAL A 839 5.00 -17.13 -19.23
N GLY A 840 5.01 -16.67 -17.98
CA GLY A 840 5.27 -15.27 -17.64
C GLY A 840 6.75 -14.84 -17.59
N SER A 841 7.12 -13.71 -18.17
CA SER A 841 8.52 -13.22 -18.22
C SER A 841 8.71 -11.81 -17.65
N PHE A 842 9.92 -11.53 -17.14
CA PHE A 842 10.32 -10.17 -16.78
C PHE A 842 11.19 -9.56 -17.88
N THR A 843 10.85 -8.35 -18.35
CA THR A 843 11.61 -7.64 -19.39
C THR A 843 11.89 -6.17 -19.05
N MET A 844 13.10 -5.70 -19.35
CA MET A 844 13.54 -4.30 -19.25
C MET A 844 14.63 -4.01 -20.29
N GLY A 845 14.77 -2.77 -20.76
CA GLY A 845 15.84 -2.39 -21.68
C GLY A 845 17.24 -2.55 -21.09
N ALA A 846 18.21 -3.01 -21.89
CA ALA A 846 19.57 -3.33 -21.44
C ALA A 846 20.34 -2.11 -20.87
N GLY A 847 20.00 -0.89 -21.30
CA GLY A 847 20.60 0.35 -20.79
C GLY A 847 19.90 0.94 -19.56
N ASP A 848 18.72 0.44 -19.20
CA ASP A 848 17.91 0.97 -18.10
C ASP A 848 18.43 0.48 -16.75
N THR A 849 18.10 1.21 -15.67
CA THR A 849 18.56 0.87 -14.32
C THR A 849 17.41 0.85 -13.32
N ILE A 850 17.35 -0.19 -12.50
CA ILE A 850 16.53 -0.21 -11.27
C ILE A 850 17.42 0.13 -10.08
N THR A 851 17.13 1.23 -9.39
CA THR A 851 17.85 1.69 -8.20
C THR A 851 16.95 1.60 -6.97
N THR A 852 17.38 0.89 -5.93
CA THR A 852 16.57 0.71 -4.70
C THR A 852 17.17 1.35 -3.44
N ASN A 853 18.35 1.98 -3.57
CA ASN A 853 19.01 2.75 -2.52
C ASN A 853 19.12 2.00 -1.17
N GLY A 854 19.72 0.80 -1.19
CA GLY A 854 19.94 -0.05 -0.01
C GLY A 854 18.86 -1.11 0.26
N ARG A 855 17.71 -1.05 -0.41
CA ARG A 855 16.65 -2.07 -0.26
C ARG A 855 16.97 -3.31 -1.08
N ASN A 856 16.50 -4.47 -0.63
CA ASN A 856 16.62 -5.69 -1.42
C ASN A 856 15.78 -5.60 -2.68
N ILE A 857 16.15 -6.35 -3.71
CA ILE A 857 15.35 -6.57 -4.91
C ILE A 857 15.23 -8.07 -5.19
N SER A 858 14.03 -8.50 -5.56
CA SER A 858 13.75 -9.85 -6.04
C SER A 858 13.04 -9.78 -7.39
N ILE A 859 13.52 -10.51 -8.38
CA ILE A 859 12.88 -10.64 -9.68
C ILE A 859 12.72 -12.12 -9.99
N SER A 860 11.52 -12.58 -10.32
CA SER A 860 11.26 -13.95 -10.76
C SER A 860 10.37 -14.00 -11.99
N GLY A 861 10.45 -15.11 -12.74
CA GLY A 861 9.61 -15.40 -13.90
C GLY A 861 10.03 -16.69 -14.60
N ALA A 862 9.35 -17.06 -15.67
CA ALA A 862 9.78 -18.10 -16.60
C ALA A 862 11.14 -17.77 -17.22
N SER A 863 11.36 -16.51 -17.59
CA SER A 863 12.64 -15.95 -18.05
C SER A 863 12.81 -14.51 -17.60
N ILE A 864 14.07 -14.03 -17.55
CA ILE A 864 14.39 -12.67 -17.11
C ILE A 864 15.33 -12.01 -18.11
N THR A 865 14.92 -10.88 -18.67
CA THR A 865 15.78 -9.94 -19.39
C THR A 865 15.76 -8.60 -18.67
N ALA A 866 16.89 -8.19 -18.10
CA ALA A 866 17.03 -6.94 -17.36
C ALA A 866 18.20 -6.09 -17.86
N GLY A 867 18.14 -4.79 -17.63
CA GLY A 867 19.31 -3.89 -17.68
C GLY A 867 20.12 -3.94 -16.39
N ASN A 868 20.52 -2.78 -15.87
CA ASN A 868 21.31 -2.66 -14.65
C ASN A 868 20.43 -2.70 -13.39
N ILE A 869 20.96 -3.24 -12.30
CA ILE A 869 20.31 -3.26 -10.99
C ILE A 869 21.28 -2.69 -9.95
N ASN A 870 20.84 -1.70 -9.20
CA ASN A 870 21.64 -0.97 -8.22
C ASN A 870 20.93 -0.88 -6.86
N THR A 871 21.37 -1.71 -5.93
CA THR A 871 20.91 -1.73 -4.54
C THR A 871 21.95 -1.13 -3.59
N SER A 872 23.01 -0.51 -4.12
CA SER A 872 24.10 0.06 -3.32
C SER A 872 23.64 1.21 -2.42
N ILE A 873 24.39 1.43 -1.34
CA ILE A 873 24.15 2.53 -0.38
C ILE A 873 25.47 3.05 0.19
N GLY A 874 25.47 4.29 0.67
CA GLY A 874 26.64 4.95 1.24
C GLY A 874 26.94 4.63 2.71
N PHE A 875 26.13 3.82 3.39
CA PHE A 875 26.35 3.41 4.79
C PHE A 875 25.52 2.18 5.15
N GLY A 876 25.99 1.36 6.10
CA GLY A 876 25.25 0.20 6.59
C GLY A 876 25.36 -1.02 5.67
N SER A 877 24.21 -1.58 5.25
CA SER A 877 24.16 -2.78 4.41
C SER A 877 23.58 -2.44 3.04
N GLY A 878 24.24 -2.91 1.98
CA GLY A 878 23.69 -2.90 0.63
C GLY A 878 22.52 -3.88 0.54
N GLY A 879 21.56 -3.58 -0.34
CA GLY A 879 20.42 -4.46 -0.57
C GLY A 879 20.84 -5.70 -1.35
N SER A 880 20.28 -6.86 -1.01
CA SER A 880 20.53 -8.09 -1.77
C SER A 880 19.78 -8.08 -3.10
N ILE A 881 20.38 -8.65 -4.14
CA ILE A 881 19.80 -8.83 -5.47
C ILE A 881 19.53 -10.31 -5.67
N ASN A 882 18.27 -10.69 -5.91
CA ASN A 882 17.88 -12.07 -6.19
C ASN A 882 17.13 -12.13 -7.53
N LEU A 883 17.63 -12.88 -8.50
CA LEU A 883 16.98 -13.11 -9.78
C LEU A 883 16.74 -14.62 -9.96
N SER A 884 15.51 -15.03 -10.27
CA SER A 884 15.14 -16.45 -10.39
C SER A 884 14.30 -16.71 -11.65
N ALA A 885 14.89 -17.39 -12.64
CA ALA A 885 14.18 -17.87 -13.81
C ALA A 885 13.84 -19.37 -13.67
N SER A 886 12.56 -19.75 -13.75
CA SER A 886 12.12 -21.14 -13.55
C SER A 886 12.61 -22.07 -14.66
N VAL A 887 12.42 -21.69 -15.93
CA VAL A 887 12.72 -22.53 -17.10
C VAL A 887 13.69 -21.90 -18.10
N GLY A 888 13.72 -20.58 -18.19
CA GLY A 888 14.43 -19.82 -19.21
C GLY A 888 15.71 -19.15 -18.71
N ASP A 889 16.27 -18.31 -19.58
CA ASP A 889 17.53 -17.62 -19.34
C ASP A 889 17.36 -16.42 -18.39
N ILE A 890 18.45 -16.06 -17.72
CA ILE A 890 18.64 -14.75 -17.09
C ILE A 890 19.66 -13.98 -17.93
N THR A 891 19.24 -12.90 -18.58
CA THR A 891 20.12 -11.92 -19.22
C THR A 891 20.05 -10.60 -18.46
N THR A 892 21.18 -10.09 -17.98
CA THR A 892 21.19 -8.85 -17.17
C THR A 892 22.43 -7.99 -17.40
N GLY A 893 22.34 -6.71 -17.05
CA GLY A 893 23.43 -5.73 -17.11
C GLY A 893 24.37 -5.80 -15.90
N SER A 894 24.76 -4.65 -15.38
CA SER A 894 25.57 -4.55 -14.16
C SER A 894 24.71 -4.72 -12.91
N LEU A 895 25.21 -5.46 -11.93
CA LEU A 895 24.56 -5.69 -10.64
C LEU A 895 25.41 -5.08 -9.52
N ASN A 896 24.91 -4.06 -8.84
CA ASN A 896 25.64 -3.33 -7.82
C ASN A 896 24.90 -3.36 -6.49
N SER A 897 25.39 -4.16 -5.55
CA SER A 897 24.93 -4.24 -4.15
C SER A 897 25.97 -3.74 -3.15
N SER A 898 26.96 -2.99 -3.64
CA SER A 898 28.11 -2.56 -2.84
C SER A 898 27.74 -1.51 -1.77
N VAL A 899 28.65 -1.36 -0.81
CA VAL A 899 28.59 -0.27 0.18
C VAL A 899 29.90 0.49 0.17
N ASN A 900 29.81 1.81 0.12
CA ASN A 900 30.95 2.71 0.29
C ASN A 900 30.69 3.61 1.49
N SER A 901 31.09 3.14 2.67
CA SER A 901 30.84 3.78 3.95
C SER A 901 31.89 4.85 4.26
N THR A 902 31.45 6.09 4.45
CA THR A 902 32.37 7.16 4.89
C THR A 902 32.81 6.97 6.35
N PHE A 903 31.99 6.31 7.18
CA PHE A 903 32.29 5.96 8.56
C PHE A 903 31.41 4.81 9.04
N GLY A 904 31.97 3.89 9.83
CA GLY A 904 31.22 2.77 10.42
C GLY A 904 31.24 1.49 9.60
N SER A 905 30.65 0.42 10.13
CA SER A 905 30.62 -0.91 9.50
C SER A 905 29.90 -0.89 8.16
N ALA A 906 30.33 -1.74 7.23
CA ALA A 906 29.77 -1.85 5.89
C ALA A 906 29.59 -3.32 5.49
N THR A 907 28.42 -3.67 4.97
CA THR A 907 28.16 -5.02 4.46
C THR A 907 27.61 -4.93 3.04
N GLY A 908 28.32 -5.48 2.06
CA GLY A 908 27.81 -5.60 0.70
C GLY A 908 26.58 -6.52 0.68
N GLY A 909 25.57 -6.21 -0.14
CA GLY A 909 24.41 -7.07 -0.32
C GLY A 909 24.76 -8.32 -1.12
N ASN A 910 24.10 -9.44 -0.83
CA ASN A 910 24.32 -10.67 -1.59
C ASN A 910 23.74 -10.54 -3.01
N VAL A 911 24.33 -11.26 -3.97
CA VAL A 911 23.82 -11.35 -5.35
C VAL A 911 23.58 -12.82 -5.68
N THR A 912 22.33 -13.20 -5.93
CA THR A 912 21.93 -14.58 -6.23
C THR A 912 21.17 -14.64 -7.55
N LEU A 913 21.69 -15.38 -8.53
CA LEU A 913 21.01 -15.65 -9.80
C LEU A 913 20.81 -17.17 -9.93
N THR A 914 19.57 -17.58 -10.16
CA THR A 914 19.20 -18.99 -10.39
C THR A 914 18.38 -19.09 -11.66
N ALA A 915 18.83 -19.86 -12.66
CA ALA A 915 18.16 -20.01 -13.95
C ALA A 915 17.94 -21.48 -14.32
N GLY A 916 16.79 -21.79 -14.94
CA GLY A 916 16.60 -23.05 -15.68
C GLY A 916 17.30 -23.06 -17.05
N GLY A 917 17.63 -21.87 -17.55
CA GLY A 917 18.41 -21.61 -18.76
C GLY A 917 19.83 -21.10 -18.50
N ASN A 918 20.38 -20.35 -19.45
CA ASN A 918 21.69 -19.70 -19.33
C ASN A 918 21.64 -18.48 -18.37
N ILE A 919 22.79 -18.12 -17.81
CA ILE A 919 22.99 -16.82 -17.15
C ILE A 919 23.98 -15.99 -17.99
N ASN A 920 23.52 -14.87 -18.54
CA ASN A 920 24.30 -13.97 -19.39
C ASN A 920 24.38 -12.57 -18.76
N LEU A 921 25.52 -12.25 -18.13
CA LEU A 921 25.79 -10.93 -17.58
C LEU A 921 26.61 -10.09 -18.55
N THR A 922 25.98 -9.04 -19.09
CA THR A 922 26.60 -8.05 -19.98
C THR A 922 27.30 -6.92 -19.21
N GLY A 923 27.22 -6.93 -17.87
CA GLY A 923 27.88 -5.99 -16.97
C GLY A 923 28.68 -6.68 -15.85
N ALA A 924 29.22 -5.87 -14.94
CA ALA A 924 29.96 -6.36 -13.77
C ALA A 924 29.04 -6.56 -12.56
N ILE A 925 29.37 -7.53 -11.71
CA ILE A 925 28.81 -7.69 -10.37
C ILE A 925 29.72 -6.98 -9.37
N ASN A 926 29.15 -6.12 -8.53
CA ASN A 926 29.84 -5.47 -7.42
C ASN A 926 29.04 -5.59 -6.12
N ALA A 927 29.44 -6.54 -5.28
CA ALA A 927 28.96 -6.78 -3.93
C ALA A 927 30.00 -6.35 -2.86
N SER A 928 30.90 -5.43 -3.20
CA SER A 928 32.02 -5.07 -2.32
C SER A 928 31.58 -4.20 -1.14
N ALA A 929 32.37 -4.22 -0.06
CA ALA A 929 32.24 -3.31 1.07
C ALA A 929 33.52 -2.50 1.27
N PHE A 930 33.41 -1.19 1.26
CA PHE A 930 34.50 -0.27 1.59
C PHE A 930 34.10 0.58 2.79
N GLY A 931 35.03 0.84 3.71
CA GLY A 931 34.78 1.88 4.70
C GLY A 931 35.97 2.35 5.53
N PHE A 932 35.70 3.38 6.32
CA PHE A 932 36.66 4.01 7.24
C PHE A 932 36.26 3.79 8.71
N ALA A 933 37.21 3.33 9.53
CA ALA A 933 37.03 3.02 10.95
C ALA A 933 37.63 4.11 11.88
N PHE A 934 36.88 4.50 12.91
CA PHE A 934 37.32 5.44 13.96
C PHE A 934 37.22 4.77 15.34
N GLY A 935 38.24 4.01 15.73
CA GLY A 935 38.25 3.20 16.95
C GLY A 935 38.15 1.70 16.69
N SER A 936 37.80 0.92 17.71
CA SER A 936 37.75 -0.55 17.65
C SER A 936 36.34 -1.09 17.44
N GLY A 937 36.20 -2.24 16.77
CA GLY A 937 34.93 -2.99 16.69
C GLY A 937 34.13 -2.80 15.40
N TYR A 938 34.76 -2.27 14.34
CA TYR A 938 34.14 -2.11 13.03
C TYR A 938 34.37 -3.34 12.14
N GLY A 939 33.34 -3.70 11.37
CA GLY A 939 33.36 -4.83 10.44
C GLY A 939 33.00 -4.40 9.03
N PHE A 940 33.79 -4.84 8.05
CA PHE A 940 33.53 -4.69 6.63
C PHE A 940 33.41 -6.08 6.02
N THR A 941 32.30 -6.37 5.36
CA THR A 941 32.03 -7.70 4.80
C THR A 941 31.54 -7.59 3.36
N GLY A 942 32.25 -8.19 2.41
CA GLY A 942 31.77 -8.31 1.03
C GLY A 942 30.53 -9.24 0.96
N GLY A 943 29.58 -8.92 0.11
CA GLY A 943 28.37 -9.73 -0.10
C GLY A 943 28.66 -10.98 -0.92
N ASN A 944 28.06 -12.11 -0.56
CA ASN A 944 28.25 -13.36 -1.30
C ASN A 944 27.62 -13.27 -2.69
N VAL A 945 28.25 -13.89 -3.68
CA VAL A 945 27.74 -13.98 -5.06
C VAL A 945 27.50 -15.43 -5.43
N THR A 946 26.27 -15.77 -5.80
CA THR A 946 25.86 -17.14 -6.19
C THR A 946 25.22 -17.10 -7.57
N LEU A 947 25.79 -17.83 -8.54
CA LEU A 947 25.24 -18.01 -9.89
C LEU A 947 24.96 -19.49 -10.13
N ARG A 948 23.72 -19.85 -10.48
CA ARG A 948 23.27 -21.23 -10.65
C ARG A 948 22.45 -21.40 -11.92
N SER A 949 22.91 -22.17 -12.89
CA SER A 949 22.14 -22.51 -14.11
C SER A 949 21.64 -23.97 -14.11
N ASP A 950 21.57 -24.60 -12.93
CA ASP A 950 21.19 -25.99 -12.69
C ASP A 950 19.79 -26.12 -12.06
N ASN A 951 18.92 -25.10 -12.20
CA ASN A 951 17.60 -25.09 -11.58
C ASN A 951 16.68 -26.23 -12.08
N ILE A 952 16.95 -26.72 -13.31
CA ILE A 952 16.29 -27.90 -13.86
C ILE A 952 17.29 -29.07 -13.83
N SER A 953 17.01 -30.05 -12.96
CA SER A 953 17.79 -31.28 -12.86
C SER A 953 17.83 -32.03 -14.19
N GLY A 954 19.02 -32.46 -14.63
CA GLY A 954 19.21 -33.22 -15.88
C GLY A 954 19.16 -32.39 -17.16
N SER A 955 19.19 -31.05 -17.06
CA SER A 955 19.35 -30.17 -18.23
C SER A 955 20.83 -29.91 -18.53
N THR A 956 21.26 -30.12 -19.77
CA THR A 956 22.65 -29.92 -20.23
C THR A 956 22.81 -28.67 -21.10
N GLY A 957 24.03 -28.13 -21.15
CA GLY A 957 24.40 -27.01 -22.00
C GLY A 957 24.01 -25.63 -21.49
N LYS A 958 23.76 -25.47 -20.18
CA LYS A 958 23.32 -24.21 -19.56
C LYS A 958 24.52 -23.39 -19.08
N ASN A 959 24.93 -22.43 -19.90
CA ASN A 959 26.17 -21.66 -19.71
C ASN A 959 25.99 -20.50 -18.72
N ILE A 960 27.09 -20.11 -18.07
CA ILE A 960 27.19 -18.89 -17.25
C ILE A 960 28.29 -18.00 -17.83
N SER A 961 27.95 -16.78 -18.24
CA SER A 961 28.91 -15.77 -18.72
C SER A 961 28.81 -14.47 -17.92
N PHE A 962 29.96 -13.85 -17.61
CA PHE A 962 30.05 -12.60 -16.85
C PHE A 962 31.29 -11.78 -17.19
N ILE A 963 31.22 -10.44 -17.04
CA ILE A 963 32.39 -9.57 -17.23
C ILE A 963 33.36 -9.67 -16.05
N SER A 964 32.88 -9.35 -14.84
CA SER A 964 33.67 -9.45 -13.61
C SER A 964 32.77 -9.56 -12.37
N ILE A 965 33.29 -10.15 -11.29
CA ILE A 965 32.63 -10.30 -10.00
C ILE A 965 33.54 -9.70 -8.92
N ASN A 966 33.07 -8.67 -8.22
CA ASN A 966 33.78 -8.04 -7.11
C ASN A 966 32.99 -8.22 -5.81
N SER A 967 33.51 -9.00 -4.87
CA SER A 967 32.98 -9.27 -3.53
C SER A 967 34.05 -8.91 -2.48
N THR A 968 34.71 -7.78 -2.68
CA THR A 968 35.86 -7.39 -1.86
C THR A 968 35.44 -6.72 -0.55
N ALA A 969 36.32 -6.73 0.44
CA ALA A 969 36.15 -5.93 1.66
C ALA A 969 37.42 -5.17 2.01
N THR A 970 37.36 -3.84 2.00
CA THR A 970 38.52 -3.00 2.34
C THR A 970 38.16 -2.04 3.47
N GLY A 971 38.97 -2.06 4.53
CA GLY A 971 38.87 -1.13 5.65
C GLY A 971 40.11 -0.25 5.74
N SER A 972 39.93 1.01 6.12
CA SER A 972 41.02 1.93 6.47
C SER A 972 40.68 2.70 7.75
N GLY A 973 41.65 3.23 8.49
CA GLY A 973 41.36 4.12 9.62
C GLY A 973 42.21 3.94 10.88
N TYR A 974 41.82 4.64 11.95
CA TYR A 974 42.54 4.71 13.22
C TYR A 974 41.90 3.76 14.25
N GLY A 975 42.27 2.47 14.23
CA GLY A 975 41.77 1.47 15.18
C GLY A 975 41.78 0.04 14.65
N THR A 976 41.18 -0.90 15.38
CA THR A 976 41.06 -2.32 14.97
C THR A 976 39.75 -2.58 14.26
N PHE A 977 39.82 -3.21 13.08
CA PHE A 977 38.68 -3.58 12.26
C PHE A 977 38.90 -4.95 11.62
N THR A 978 37.80 -5.59 11.19
CA THR A 978 37.85 -6.78 10.34
C THR A 978 37.31 -6.45 8.96
N ALA A 979 38.00 -6.86 7.91
CA ALA A 979 37.60 -6.70 6.52
C ALA A 979 37.62 -8.06 5.83
N ASN A 980 36.45 -8.67 5.68
CA ASN A 980 36.30 -10.05 5.21
C ASN A 980 35.63 -10.04 3.82
N GLY A 981 36.32 -10.51 2.79
CA GLY A 981 35.73 -10.64 1.46
C GLY A 981 34.60 -11.68 1.44
N GLY A 982 33.61 -11.50 0.57
CA GLY A 982 32.48 -12.41 0.43
C GLY A 982 32.80 -13.58 -0.50
N SER A 983 32.11 -14.70 -0.34
CA SER A 983 32.35 -15.90 -1.15
C SER A 983 31.63 -15.84 -2.50
N VAL A 984 32.21 -16.48 -3.51
CA VAL A 984 31.64 -16.59 -4.87
C VAL A 984 31.39 -18.07 -5.18
N THR A 985 30.15 -18.41 -5.51
CA THR A 985 29.73 -19.75 -5.89
C THR A 985 29.14 -19.71 -7.29
N ILE A 986 29.66 -20.53 -8.20
CA ILE A 986 29.14 -20.68 -9.57
C ILE A 986 28.83 -22.15 -9.78
N VAL A 987 27.62 -22.48 -10.21
CA VAL A 987 27.24 -23.85 -10.58
C VAL A 987 26.58 -23.81 -11.94
N ALA A 988 27.23 -24.41 -12.93
CA ALA A 988 26.76 -24.45 -14.30
C ALA A 988 26.61 -25.89 -14.80
N ASN A 989 25.48 -26.20 -15.44
CA ASN A 989 25.36 -27.40 -16.28
C ASN A 989 25.83 -27.10 -17.72
N GLY A 990 26.89 -26.29 -17.85
CA GLY A 990 27.51 -25.94 -19.11
C GLY A 990 28.85 -25.26 -18.90
N THR A 991 29.22 -24.36 -19.82
CA THR A 991 30.49 -23.60 -19.71
C THR A 991 30.37 -22.43 -18.74
N VAL A 992 31.50 -22.08 -18.12
CA VAL A 992 31.66 -20.87 -17.29
C VAL A 992 32.66 -19.94 -17.96
N GLN A 993 32.28 -18.69 -18.23
CA GLN A 993 33.10 -17.74 -18.99
C GLN A 993 33.18 -16.37 -18.31
N GLY A 994 34.41 -15.95 -18.01
CA GLY A 994 34.73 -14.58 -17.62
C GLY A 994 35.26 -13.78 -18.80
N THR A 995 34.57 -12.72 -19.24
CA THR A 995 34.90 -12.00 -20.48
C THR A 995 35.66 -10.68 -20.26
N GLY A 996 35.78 -10.22 -19.01
CA GLY A 996 36.51 -9.00 -18.68
C GLY A 996 38.03 -9.14 -18.76
N SER A 997 38.73 -8.04 -19.06
CA SER A 997 40.20 -7.96 -19.03
C SER A 997 40.73 -7.83 -17.59
N GLY A 998 41.82 -8.52 -17.25
CA GLY A 998 42.43 -8.43 -15.92
C GLY A 998 41.79 -9.39 -14.92
N THR A 999 41.59 -8.96 -13.66
CA THR A 999 40.94 -9.76 -12.62
C THR A 999 39.44 -9.88 -12.90
N THR A 1000 38.97 -11.10 -13.12
CA THR A 1000 37.57 -11.41 -13.44
C THR A 1000 36.77 -11.77 -12.20
N ILE A 1001 37.37 -12.40 -11.17
CA ILE A 1001 36.73 -12.62 -9.86
C ILE A 1001 37.65 -12.08 -8.77
N ASN A 1002 37.13 -11.20 -7.91
CA ASN A 1002 37.85 -10.65 -6.77
C ASN A 1002 37.01 -10.78 -5.49
N SER A 1003 37.49 -11.61 -4.56
CA SER A 1003 36.83 -11.94 -3.27
C SER A 1003 37.73 -11.57 -2.07
N VAL A 1004 38.73 -10.71 -2.31
CA VAL A 1004 39.76 -10.40 -1.30
C VAL A 1004 39.23 -9.46 -0.22
N GLY A 1005 39.52 -9.78 1.04
CA GLY A 1005 39.35 -8.87 2.17
C GLY A 1005 40.69 -8.55 2.84
N SER A 1006 40.83 -7.34 3.41
CA SER A 1006 42.08 -6.93 4.08
C SER A 1006 42.41 -7.72 5.36
N THR A 1007 41.45 -8.47 5.91
CA THR A 1007 41.61 -9.35 7.08
C THR A 1007 41.49 -10.82 6.70
N SER A 1008 40.43 -11.19 5.99
CA SER A 1008 40.24 -12.54 5.46
C SER A 1008 39.58 -12.48 4.09
N THR A 1009 39.80 -13.52 3.31
CA THR A 1009 39.27 -13.62 1.94
C THR A 1009 38.16 -14.65 1.90
N GLY A 1010 37.18 -14.43 1.01
CA GLY A 1010 36.10 -15.38 0.79
C GLY A 1010 36.58 -16.63 0.05
N ASN A 1011 35.69 -17.61 -0.13
CA ASN A 1011 35.98 -18.78 -0.96
C ASN A 1011 35.41 -18.59 -2.37
N VAL A 1012 36.08 -19.13 -3.39
CA VAL A 1012 35.56 -19.21 -4.75
C VAL A 1012 35.32 -20.67 -5.11
N SER A 1013 34.07 -21.06 -5.30
CA SER A 1013 33.66 -22.41 -5.67
C SER A 1013 33.01 -22.41 -7.04
N ILE A 1014 33.48 -23.25 -7.96
CA ILE A 1014 32.95 -23.34 -9.32
C ILE A 1014 32.68 -24.80 -9.66
N THR A 1015 31.43 -25.15 -9.94
CA THR A 1015 31.03 -26.46 -10.44
C THR A 1015 30.59 -26.34 -11.90
N HIS A 1016 31.11 -27.19 -12.77
CA HIS A 1016 30.76 -27.21 -14.19
C HIS A 1016 30.77 -28.63 -14.78
N ASP A 1017 29.99 -28.88 -15.82
CA ASP A 1017 30.05 -30.09 -16.67
C ASP A 1017 30.53 -29.78 -18.11
N GLY A 1018 30.66 -28.50 -18.47
CA GLY A 1018 30.98 -28.08 -19.84
C GLY A 1018 32.40 -28.39 -20.29
N GLY A 1019 32.54 -28.82 -21.56
CA GLY A 1019 33.77 -29.29 -22.23
C GLY A 1019 34.87 -28.24 -22.52
N PRO A 1020 35.72 -28.43 -23.55
CA PRO A 1020 36.95 -27.66 -23.77
C PRO A 1020 36.74 -26.16 -24.08
N ASN A 1021 35.49 -25.72 -24.21
CA ASN A 1021 35.11 -24.34 -24.55
C ASN A 1021 35.02 -23.40 -23.34
N ASN A 1022 35.38 -23.84 -22.14
CA ASN A 1022 35.59 -22.93 -21.01
C ASN A 1022 36.72 -21.93 -21.36
N LEU A 1023 36.41 -20.64 -21.32
CA LEU A 1023 37.38 -19.59 -21.60
C LEU A 1023 38.20 -19.27 -20.34
N PRO A 1024 39.51 -19.00 -20.46
CA PRO A 1024 40.33 -18.61 -19.32
C PRO A 1024 39.88 -17.28 -18.69
N PHE A 1025 39.81 -17.24 -17.36
CA PHE A 1025 39.54 -16.02 -16.58
C PHE A 1025 40.41 -15.99 -15.31
N VAL A 1026 40.59 -14.81 -14.72
CA VAL A 1026 41.53 -14.60 -13.61
C VAL A 1026 40.77 -14.44 -12.30
N VAL A 1027 41.19 -15.17 -11.26
CA VAL A 1027 40.68 -15.03 -9.89
C VAL A 1027 41.79 -14.39 -9.02
N GLY A 1028 41.55 -13.20 -8.48
CA GLY A 1028 42.56 -12.41 -7.76
C GLY A 1028 43.41 -11.50 -8.65
N SER A 1029 44.34 -10.73 -8.07
CA SER A 1029 45.19 -9.76 -8.79
C SER A 1029 46.42 -10.42 -9.42
N SER A 1030 46.73 -10.15 -10.69
CA SER A 1030 47.97 -10.59 -11.34
C SER A 1030 49.24 -9.86 -10.87
N ALA A 1031 49.13 -8.90 -9.93
CA ALA A 1031 50.27 -8.15 -9.39
C ALA A 1031 50.92 -8.85 -8.19
N THR A 1032 52.21 -9.16 -8.33
CA THR A 1032 53.11 -9.78 -7.36
C THR A 1032 53.35 -8.91 -6.12
N ASN A 1033 52.76 -9.28 -4.98
CA ASN A 1033 53.35 -9.19 -3.63
C ASN A 1033 52.41 -9.86 -2.61
N GLY A 1034 52.76 -11.06 -2.16
CA GLY A 1034 51.96 -11.85 -1.22
C GLY A 1034 52.21 -11.53 0.26
N LEU A 1035 51.20 -11.90 1.09
CA LEU A 1035 50.98 -11.84 2.56
C LEU A 1035 50.16 -10.60 3.03
N ALA A 1036 48.99 -10.69 3.70
CA ALA A 1036 48.22 -11.82 4.27
C ALA A 1036 46.74 -11.82 3.78
N GLY A 1037 46.18 -13.02 3.49
CA GLY A 1037 44.79 -13.26 3.06
C GLY A 1037 44.57 -13.76 1.61
N SER A 1038 45.52 -14.42 0.93
CA SER A 1038 45.53 -14.56 -0.54
C SER A 1038 44.39 -15.34 -1.23
N ILE A 1039 43.79 -14.75 -2.29
CA ILE A 1039 43.34 -15.45 -3.52
C ILE A 1039 44.18 -14.89 -4.69
N ASN A 1040 44.94 -15.73 -5.41
CA ASN A 1040 45.57 -15.40 -6.70
C ASN A 1040 45.73 -16.69 -7.53
N GLY A 1041 45.12 -16.75 -8.71
CA GLY A 1041 45.27 -17.83 -9.69
C GLY A 1041 44.95 -17.35 -11.11
N THR A 1042 45.84 -17.64 -12.08
CA THR A 1042 45.58 -17.44 -13.52
C THR A 1042 45.22 -18.79 -14.12
N PHE A 1043 43.97 -18.94 -14.57
CA PHE A 1043 43.53 -20.15 -15.27
C PHE A 1043 43.66 -19.89 -16.76
N THR A 1044 44.53 -20.61 -17.45
CA THR A 1044 44.69 -20.57 -18.91
C THR A 1044 43.78 -21.63 -19.56
N SER A 1045 43.58 -21.59 -20.89
CA SER A 1045 42.83 -22.64 -21.59
C SER A 1045 43.42 -24.02 -21.24
N GLY A 1046 42.62 -24.91 -20.66
CA GLY A 1046 43.05 -26.24 -20.17
C GLY A 1046 43.23 -26.38 -18.65
N SER A 1047 43.13 -25.30 -17.87
CA SER A 1047 43.14 -25.36 -16.39
C SER A 1047 41.77 -25.63 -15.75
N PHE A 1048 40.75 -25.88 -16.58
CA PHE A 1048 39.34 -26.14 -16.26
C PHE A 1048 38.92 -27.50 -16.88
N PRO A 1049 39.58 -28.63 -16.53
CA PRO A 1049 39.30 -29.91 -17.19
C PRO A 1049 37.97 -30.47 -16.73
N VAL A 1050 37.15 -30.95 -17.68
CA VAL A 1050 36.10 -31.91 -17.34
C VAL A 1050 36.80 -33.23 -17.04
N LEU A 1051 36.65 -33.72 -15.81
CA LEU A 1051 37.30 -34.94 -15.33
C LEU A 1051 36.44 -36.15 -15.67
N PRO A 1052 37.00 -37.24 -16.22
CA PRO A 1052 36.22 -38.42 -16.63
C PRO A 1052 35.34 -39.02 -15.53
N SER A 1053 35.78 -38.96 -14.28
CA SER A 1053 35.05 -39.51 -13.11
C SER A 1053 34.34 -38.43 -12.28
N GLY A 1054 34.31 -37.18 -12.74
CA GLY A 1054 33.96 -36.03 -11.92
C GLY A 1054 34.93 -35.82 -10.75
N GLY A 1055 34.72 -34.74 -9.99
CA GLY A 1055 35.49 -34.41 -8.79
C GLY A 1055 36.26 -33.08 -8.87
N ASN A 1056 37.11 -32.82 -7.89
CA ASN A 1056 37.82 -31.54 -7.78
C ASN A 1056 39.05 -31.50 -8.69
N ALA A 1057 39.22 -30.40 -9.42
CA ALA A 1057 40.43 -30.15 -10.19
C ALA A 1057 41.65 -30.00 -9.27
N ALA A 1058 42.74 -30.68 -9.63
CA ALA A 1058 44.00 -30.63 -8.88
C ALA A 1058 44.73 -29.30 -9.08
N GLY A 1059 45.54 -28.89 -8.09
CA GLY A 1059 46.41 -27.71 -8.19
C GLY A 1059 45.70 -26.36 -8.09
N THR A 1060 44.44 -26.34 -7.62
CA THR A 1060 43.71 -25.11 -7.31
C THR A 1060 44.34 -24.39 -6.10
N PRO A 1061 44.55 -23.06 -6.15
CA PRO A 1061 45.04 -22.30 -5.01
C PRO A 1061 44.13 -22.41 -3.79
N THR A 1062 44.69 -22.28 -2.58
CA THR A 1062 43.90 -22.25 -1.34
C THR A 1062 42.79 -21.18 -1.41
N GLY A 1063 41.56 -21.55 -1.07
CA GLY A 1063 40.38 -20.68 -1.18
C GLY A 1063 39.67 -20.75 -2.52
N ILE A 1064 40.18 -21.52 -3.50
CA ILE A 1064 39.51 -21.81 -4.77
C ILE A 1064 39.22 -23.31 -4.86
N THR A 1065 37.99 -23.68 -5.19
CA THR A 1065 37.58 -25.05 -5.53
C THR A 1065 36.94 -25.04 -6.91
N ILE A 1066 37.45 -25.86 -7.82
CA ILE A 1066 36.82 -26.12 -9.12
C ILE A 1066 36.42 -27.59 -9.15
N THR A 1067 35.15 -27.87 -9.39
CA THR A 1067 34.56 -29.20 -9.39
C THR A 1067 33.99 -29.51 -10.76
N SER A 1068 34.47 -30.58 -11.37
CA SER A 1068 33.87 -31.17 -12.56
C SER A 1068 32.69 -32.05 -12.16
N ALA A 1069 31.52 -31.76 -12.71
CA ALA A 1069 30.30 -32.55 -12.55
C ALA A 1069 30.14 -33.50 -13.75
N ASN A 1070 30.95 -34.56 -13.81
CA ASN A 1070 30.80 -35.64 -14.79
C ASN A 1070 30.35 -36.93 -14.11
N THR A 1071 29.42 -37.67 -14.70
CA THR A 1071 29.14 -39.05 -14.33
C THR A 1071 29.41 -39.91 -15.55
N ALA A 1072 30.13 -41.03 -15.41
CA ALA A 1072 30.39 -41.87 -16.57
C ALA A 1072 29.11 -42.55 -17.07
N PRO A 1073 28.91 -42.68 -18.39
CA PRO A 1073 27.71 -43.29 -18.92
C PRO A 1073 27.70 -44.78 -18.60
N THR A 1074 26.51 -45.37 -18.53
CA THR A 1074 26.34 -46.82 -18.46
C THR A 1074 25.79 -47.34 -19.77
N LEU A 1075 26.21 -48.53 -20.19
CA LEU A 1075 25.73 -49.18 -21.40
C LEU A 1075 25.26 -50.60 -21.08
N THR A 1076 24.07 -50.93 -21.55
CA THR A 1076 23.61 -52.32 -21.70
C THR A 1076 23.36 -52.60 -23.18
N ALA A 1077 23.66 -53.81 -23.64
CA ALA A 1077 23.39 -54.25 -25.01
C ALA A 1077 23.15 -55.77 -25.04
N THR A 1078 22.62 -56.29 -26.15
CA THR A 1078 22.48 -57.72 -26.37
C THR A 1078 23.85 -58.41 -26.29
N SER A 1079 24.01 -59.35 -25.35
CA SER A 1079 25.29 -60.05 -25.11
C SER A 1079 25.58 -61.16 -26.12
N THR A 1080 24.60 -61.62 -26.88
CA THR A 1080 24.77 -62.64 -27.92
C THR A 1080 23.79 -62.45 -29.06
N LEU A 1081 24.30 -62.30 -30.28
CA LEU A 1081 23.51 -62.22 -31.50
C LEU A 1081 22.83 -63.57 -31.82
N PRO A 1082 21.79 -63.57 -32.67
CA PRO A 1082 21.17 -64.80 -33.15
C PRO A 1082 22.20 -65.78 -33.74
N THR A 1083 21.90 -67.07 -33.65
CA THR A 1083 22.78 -68.12 -34.18
C THR A 1083 22.88 -68.04 -35.71
N THR A 1084 24.10 -68.08 -36.25
CA THR A 1084 24.35 -68.21 -37.70
C THR A 1084 24.95 -69.59 -38.03
N GLN A 1085 25.05 -69.92 -39.31
CA GLN A 1085 25.78 -71.12 -39.78
C GLN A 1085 27.23 -70.75 -40.14
N GLN A 1086 28.11 -71.75 -40.14
CA GLN A 1086 29.49 -71.62 -40.60
C GLN A 1086 29.56 -70.93 -41.98
N ASP A 1087 30.48 -69.97 -42.13
CA ASP A 1087 30.70 -69.15 -43.33
C ASP A 1087 29.49 -68.31 -43.81
N GLN A 1088 28.50 -68.04 -42.94
CA GLN A 1088 27.38 -67.15 -43.23
C GLN A 1088 27.43 -65.87 -42.37
N PRO A 1089 27.34 -64.67 -42.98
CA PRO A 1089 27.25 -63.43 -42.23
C PRO A 1089 25.91 -63.33 -41.49
N ILE A 1090 25.91 -62.65 -40.34
CA ILE A 1090 24.70 -62.29 -39.63
C ILE A 1090 24.39 -60.81 -39.83
N THR A 1091 23.19 -60.53 -40.33
CA THR A 1091 22.66 -59.17 -40.44
C THR A 1091 21.75 -58.89 -39.26
N PHE A 1092 21.97 -57.77 -38.58
CA PHE A 1092 21.15 -57.31 -37.47
C PHE A 1092 21.07 -55.79 -37.47
N THR A 1093 20.00 -55.22 -36.93
CA THR A 1093 19.87 -53.76 -36.82
C THR A 1093 20.40 -53.25 -35.49
N TYR A 1094 20.65 -51.95 -35.40
CA TYR A 1094 20.94 -51.27 -34.14
C TYR A 1094 19.90 -51.60 -33.06
N GLU A 1095 18.61 -51.64 -33.42
CA GLU A 1095 17.51 -51.95 -32.49
C GLU A 1095 17.56 -53.40 -32.01
N GLN A 1096 18.03 -54.33 -32.85
CA GLN A 1096 18.22 -55.75 -32.46
C GLN A 1096 19.45 -55.95 -31.56
N LEU A 1097 20.47 -55.08 -31.68
CA LEU A 1097 21.56 -55.00 -30.70
C LEU A 1097 21.05 -54.45 -29.35
N ASN A 1098 19.89 -53.78 -29.34
CA ASN A 1098 19.24 -53.16 -28.19
C ASN A 1098 20.20 -52.42 -27.24
N PRO A 1099 21.07 -51.53 -27.75
CA PRO A 1099 22.00 -50.84 -26.89
C PRO A 1099 21.27 -49.69 -26.17
N VAL A 1100 21.21 -49.75 -24.85
CA VAL A 1100 20.63 -48.72 -23.98
C VAL A 1100 21.77 -48.07 -23.21
N ALA A 1101 22.13 -46.85 -23.63
CA ALA A 1101 23.03 -45.98 -22.89
C ALA A 1101 22.21 -45.08 -21.95
N THR A 1102 22.65 -44.94 -20.71
CA THR A 1102 22.07 -43.97 -19.76
C THR A 1102 23.17 -43.14 -19.13
N ASP A 1103 22.88 -41.87 -18.89
CA ASP A 1103 23.74 -40.96 -18.14
C ASP A 1103 22.95 -40.25 -17.04
N THR A 1104 23.59 -40.04 -15.89
CA THR A 1104 22.99 -39.37 -14.72
C THR A 1104 22.94 -37.86 -14.89
N ASN A 1105 23.92 -37.26 -15.59
CA ASN A 1105 23.92 -35.82 -15.92
C ASN A 1105 23.19 -35.52 -17.26
N ALA A 1106 22.76 -36.57 -17.98
CA ALA A 1106 21.99 -36.51 -19.22
C ALA A 1106 22.67 -35.76 -20.39
N ASP A 1107 23.99 -35.82 -20.48
CA ASP A 1107 24.70 -35.45 -21.71
C ASP A 1107 24.58 -36.53 -22.81
N ILE A 1108 24.85 -36.14 -24.06
CA ILE A 1108 24.61 -37.01 -25.23
C ILE A 1108 25.71 -38.06 -25.31
N THR A 1109 25.30 -39.33 -25.17
CA THR A 1109 26.20 -40.48 -25.26
C THR A 1109 26.17 -41.09 -26.67
N ALA A 1110 27.33 -41.15 -27.33
CA ALA A 1110 27.51 -41.91 -28.56
C ALA A 1110 27.93 -43.35 -28.25
N ILE A 1111 27.41 -44.32 -28.99
CA ILE A 1111 27.82 -45.73 -28.85
C ILE A 1111 28.85 -46.02 -29.94
N GLN A 1112 30.03 -46.45 -29.51
CA GLN A 1112 31.17 -46.71 -30.41
C GLN A 1112 31.64 -48.15 -30.33
N ILE A 1113 32.22 -48.63 -31.42
CA ILE A 1113 32.94 -49.91 -31.45
C ILE A 1113 34.26 -49.73 -30.69
N LEU A 1114 34.44 -50.47 -29.60
CA LEU A 1114 35.71 -50.50 -28.87
C LEU A 1114 36.72 -51.41 -29.58
N SER A 1115 36.27 -52.59 -30.01
CA SER A 1115 37.12 -53.56 -30.68
C SER A 1115 36.30 -54.56 -31.48
N ILE A 1116 36.92 -55.16 -32.50
CA ILE A 1116 36.40 -56.31 -33.23
C ILE A 1116 37.43 -57.42 -33.02
N THR A 1117 37.10 -58.38 -32.17
CA THR A 1117 38.07 -59.38 -31.68
C THR A 1117 38.31 -60.49 -32.71
N SER A 1118 37.28 -60.79 -33.51
CA SER A 1118 37.37 -61.78 -34.59
C SER A 1118 36.38 -61.43 -35.71
N GLY A 1119 36.67 -61.81 -36.95
CA GLY A 1119 35.76 -61.56 -38.08
C GLY A 1119 35.78 -60.13 -38.58
N THR A 1120 34.73 -59.71 -39.29
CA THR A 1120 34.57 -58.34 -39.79
C THR A 1120 33.18 -57.82 -39.48
N LEU A 1121 33.08 -56.58 -38.99
CA LEU A 1121 31.81 -55.89 -38.80
C LEU A 1121 31.67 -54.79 -39.86
N THR A 1122 30.53 -54.72 -40.53
CA THR A 1122 30.25 -53.70 -41.54
C THR A 1122 28.92 -53.01 -41.26
N ARG A 1123 28.80 -51.73 -41.63
CA ARG A 1123 27.55 -50.98 -41.66
C ARG A 1123 27.25 -50.59 -43.09
N ASN A 1124 26.10 -51.01 -43.61
CA ASN A 1124 25.70 -50.71 -45.00
C ASN A 1124 26.80 -51.03 -46.05
N GLY A 1125 27.57 -52.11 -45.82
CA GLY A 1125 28.68 -52.53 -46.69
C GLY A 1125 30.03 -51.87 -46.44
N ILE A 1126 30.14 -50.92 -45.51
CA ILE A 1126 31.40 -50.26 -45.11
C ILE A 1126 31.94 -50.91 -43.84
N THR A 1127 33.20 -51.33 -43.82
CA THR A 1127 33.85 -51.90 -42.63
C THR A 1127 33.94 -50.88 -41.50
N LEU A 1128 33.48 -51.28 -40.30
CA LEU A 1128 33.63 -50.52 -39.07
C LEU A 1128 34.97 -50.85 -38.41
N ASN A 1129 35.59 -49.85 -37.80
CA ASN A 1129 36.85 -49.91 -37.08
C ASN A 1129 36.65 -49.46 -35.62
N PRO A 1130 37.59 -49.78 -34.70
CA PRO A 1130 37.60 -49.20 -33.36
C PRO A 1130 37.51 -47.67 -33.40
N GLY A 1131 36.56 -47.11 -32.62
CA GLY A 1131 36.23 -45.69 -32.58
C GLY A 1131 35.04 -45.28 -33.46
N ASP A 1132 34.60 -46.12 -34.41
CA ASP A 1132 33.43 -45.80 -35.23
C ASP A 1132 32.14 -45.86 -34.40
N THR A 1133 31.28 -44.87 -34.55
CA THR A 1133 29.99 -44.77 -33.85
C THR A 1133 28.87 -45.46 -34.64
N ILE A 1134 27.98 -46.14 -33.92
CA ILE A 1134 26.73 -46.73 -34.44
C ILE A 1134 25.53 -45.93 -33.95
N ILE A 1135 24.51 -45.79 -34.78
CA ILE A 1135 23.32 -44.97 -34.52
C ILE A 1135 22.01 -45.72 -34.81
N PRO A 1136 20.87 -45.29 -34.24
CA PRO A 1136 19.55 -45.84 -34.59
C PRO A 1136 19.30 -45.86 -36.10
N GLY A 1137 18.75 -46.96 -36.60
CA GLY A 1137 18.54 -47.22 -38.03
C GLY A 1137 19.72 -47.87 -38.76
N ASP A 1138 20.90 -48.01 -38.13
CA ASP A 1138 22.03 -48.72 -38.74
C ASP A 1138 21.71 -50.21 -38.95
N THR A 1139 21.99 -50.71 -40.16
CA THR A 1139 22.01 -52.16 -40.44
C THR A 1139 23.46 -52.64 -40.41
N LEU A 1140 23.75 -53.52 -39.46
CA LEU A 1140 25.07 -54.05 -39.18
C LEU A 1140 25.16 -55.50 -39.68
N VAL A 1141 26.31 -55.85 -40.24
CA VAL A 1141 26.60 -57.20 -40.71
C VAL A 1141 27.90 -57.66 -40.09
N TYR A 1142 27.82 -58.71 -39.27
CA TYR A 1142 28.99 -59.38 -38.71
C TYR A 1142 29.28 -60.66 -39.50
N THR A 1143 30.51 -60.79 -40.01
CA THR A 1143 30.99 -61.98 -40.72
C THR A 1143 32.02 -62.69 -39.85
N PRO A 1144 31.73 -63.90 -39.34
CA PRO A 1144 32.72 -64.68 -38.59
C PRO A 1144 33.94 -65.05 -39.43
N PRO A 1145 35.11 -65.37 -38.82
CA PRO A 1145 36.24 -65.93 -39.53
C PRO A 1145 35.86 -67.24 -40.26
N ALA A 1146 36.42 -67.44 -41.45
CA ALA A 1146 36.13 -68.62 -42.27
C ALA A 1146 36.42 -69.93 -41.50
N GLY A 1147 35.53 -70.90 -41.60
CA GLY A 1147 35.66 -72.21 -40.96
C GLY A 1147 35.29 -72.26 -39.47
N THR A 1148 34.86 -71.15 -38.85
CA THR A 1148 34.55 -71.12 -37.41
C THR A 1148 33.23 -71.85 -37.08
N THR A 1149 33.22 -72.66 -36.02
CA THR A 1149 32.03 -73.32 -35.46
C THR A 1149 32.06 -73.25 -33.93
N GLY A 1150 30.90 -73.23 -33.26
CA GLY A 1150 30.78 -73.06 -31.81
C GLY A 1150 30.46 -71.62 -31.43
N SER A 1151 30.60 -71.28 -30.15
CA SER A 1151 30.31 -69.94 -29.62
C SER A 1151 31.55 -69.04 -29.68
N ILE A 1152 31.45 -67.91 -30.37
CA ILE A 1152 32.38 -66.79 -30.21
C ILE A 1152 31.83 -65.93 -29.08
N SER A 1153 32.45 -65.99 -27.91
CA SER A 1153 31.99 -65.27 -26.72
C SER A 1153 32.14 -63.75 -26.81
N ASN A 1154 33.13 -63.26 -27.58
CA ASN A 1154 33.33 -61.84 -27.86
C ASN A 1154 33.69 -61.66 -29.34
N ALA A 1155 32.69 -61.42 -30.18
CA ALA A 1155 32.86 -61.12 -31.60
C ALA A 1155 33.35 -59.68 -31.79
N PHE A 1156 32.67 -58.74 -31.14
CA PHE A 1156 33.04 -57.34 -31.06
C PHE A 1156 32.57 -56.76 -29.72
N THR A 1157 33.16 -55.63 -29.32
CA THR A 1157 32.85 -54.94 -28.08
C THR A 1157 32.39 -53.53 -28.38
N VAL A 1158 31.32 -53.09 -27.70
CA VAL A 1158 30.77 -51.73 -27.79
C VAL A 1158 30.88 -51.01 -26.44
N GLN A 1159 30.94 -49.69 -26.47
CA GLN A 1159 30.92 -48.85 -25.27
C GLN A 1159 30.20 -47.53 -25.56
N ALA A 1160 29.57 -46.94 -24.54
CA ALA A 1160 29.03 -45.59 -24.62
C ALA A 1160 30.13 -44.57 -24.28
N ASN A 1161 30.04 -43.39 -24.88
CA ASN A 1161 30.98 -42.28 -24.76
C ASN A 1161 30.22 -40.96 -24.70
N ASP A 1162 30.38 -40.20 -23.63
CA ASP A 1162 29.79 -38.87 -23.39
C ASP A 1162 30.71 -37.71 -23.87
N VAL A 1163 31.79 -38.01 -24.60
CA VAL A 1163 32.91 -37.14 -25.02
C VAL A 1163 34.04 -37.02 -23.99
N VAL A 1164 33.76 -37.22 -22.70
CA VAL A 1164 34.71 -37.00 -21.58
C VAL A 1164 35.15 -38.31 -20.93
N SER A 1165 34.29 -39.32 -20.94
CA SER A 1165 34.40 -40.58 -20.23
C SER A 1165 33.74 -41.72 -21.01
N LEU A 1166 34.02 -42.95 -20.59
CA LEU A 1166 33.58 -44.16 -21.28
C LEU A 1166 32.83 -45.08 -20.33
N SER A 1167 31.78 -45.73 -20.82
CA SER A 1167 31.10 -46.78 -20.07
C SER A 1167 31.97 -48.02 -19.92
N SER A 1168 31.62 -48.89 -18.96
CA SER A 1168 32.08 -50.27 -18.98
C SER A 1168 31.77 -50.92 -20.34
N PRO A 1169 32.73 -51.61 -20.99
CA PRO A 1169 32.51 -52.21 -22.30
C PRO A 1169 31.51 -53.38 -22.25
N GLN A 1170 30.66 -53.49 -23.27
CA GLN A 1170 29.74 -54.60 -23.47
C GLN A 1170 30.23 -55.49 -24.60
N GLN A 1171 30.50 -56.76 -24.30
CA GLN A 1171 30.92 -57.75 -25.28
C GLN A 1171 29.69 -58.37 -25.95
N VAL A 1172 29.76 -58.50 -27.28
CA VAL A 1172 28.70 -59.11 -28.08
C VAL A 1172 29.25 -60.40 -28.68
N GLY A 1173 28.65 -61.53 -28.31
CA GLY A 1173 28.99 -62.84 -28.83
C GLY A 1173 28.11 -63.24 -30.03
N VAL A 1174 28.48 -64.35 -30.68
CA VAL A 1174 27.62 -65.02 -31.68
C VAL A 1174 27.82 -66.53 -31.61
N ASN A 1175 26.73 -67.28 -31.77
CA ASN A 1175 26.76 -68.74 -31.87
C ASN A 1175 26.78 -69.16 -33.34
N ILE A 1176 27.66 -70.10 -33.69
CA ILE A 1176 27.84 -70.57 -35.07
C ILE A 1176 27.65 -72.07 -35.14
N THR A 1177 26.62 -72.54 -35.84
CA THR A 1177 26.38 -73.97 -36.05
C THR A 1177 27.18 -74.49 -37.25
N ALA A 1178 27.64 -75.73 -37.18
CA ALA A 1178 28.32 -76.38 -38.29
C ALA A 1178 27.39 -76.46 -39.50
N LYS A 1179 27.95 -76.28 -40.71
CA LYS A 1179 27.20 -76.41 -41.96
C LYS A 1179 26.58 -77.81 -42.02
N PRO A 1180 25.27 -77.96 -42.37
CA PRO A 1180 24.66 -79.27 -42.52
C PRO A 1180 25.44 -80.11 -43.53
N THR A 1181 25.94 -81.28 -43.12
CA THR A 1181 26.54 -82.23 -44.04
C THR A 1181 25.44 -82.74 -44.96
N THR A 1182 25.55 -82.41 -46.25
CA THR A 1182 24.68 -83.01 -47.28
C THR A 1182 24.94 -84.52 -47.29
N PRO A 1183 23.92 -85.39 -47.18
CA PRO A 1183 24.14 -86.82 -47.33
C PRO A 1183 24.72 -87.09 -48.71
N THR A 1184 25.88 -87.71 -48.78
CA THR A 1184 26.38 -88.31 -50.02
C THR A 1184 25.52 -89.54 -50.32
N THR A 1185 24.69 -89.48 -51.34
CA THR A 1185 24.05 -90.67 -51.94
C THR A 1185 24.76 -91.00 -53.26
N PRO A 1186 25.18 -92.25 -53.50
CA PRO A 1186 25.35 -92.77 -54.87
C PRO A 1186 24.03 -92.77 -55.63
#